data_AF-A0A3D1U9Q2-F1
#
_entry.id   AF-A0A3D1U9Q2-F1
#
_cell.length_a   1.000
_cell.length_b   1.000
_cell.length_c   1.000
_cell.angle_alpha   90.00
_cell.angle_beta   90.00
_cell.angle_gamma   90.00
#
_symmetry.space_group_name_H-M   'P 1'
#
loop_
_entity.id
_entity.type
_entity.pdbx_description
1 polymer ?
#
loop_
_entity_poly.entity_id
_entity_poly.type
_entity_poly.pdbx_seq_one_letter_code
_entity_poly.pdbx_strand_id
1 'polypeptide(L)'
;GAAYPWAKSTFVFAALLVALIALCAFTRRGFAFAIPVAGLQTAAFILLHQGALNGLTHPASWWFWWPILWNFVLLALVWLALPNGRSVAGAAFFAQLGVSFYAYMPIVSDLRNPPMNWGYPRTWEGFKHAITRGQYEAIGIPTFPSAAAFFDFVGRQMKHYFQDVMVQFTDLLVPFALVPFIAARWVVTKTHRKIFWQWMIAAAACFIMMSFLLILLANVKGDVQDGFIQKVKFISSHAMIALWIGYGLVFAAVLALKKTKRIAWAVAVALALIAVSTVYPIVQNYTDERMVFELGGNEQNGHTFGWQFGAYQLEGAKAIKDQLLADEEPLPDPNWPERMEDFSIFFGGTDPGRFVPTYMIYAANYRPDVYLITQNALADDTYMSVERDLYGDEIWIPSKEDSAQAFNIYVDEVQRGVRPANGDLKIENGRVQVTGALGVMEINGILTKMMFDHDRLRHAFYVEESYVIPWMYDYLSPHGLIMKINKNPTPYNPATAAKDADFWDWYTRRLLSDPMYRRDFAGQKSFSKLRAAIAGLYVKKGRFAEGAQAFREACLLYPASPEATFRYVQEILFPARQWDKVLELMDFTDALDPNNTRTRGVRDYVVQIRSLLKEVSALEAKKRVQNVLSREDNYRLAQAYRAMGRMADAARLLKDGVASATDKTELIFLAAVLSEGGFLPEAEQALLKYLRQAPREDMSAWAALAKIQYKTGRKQAALRSLQTALATNQKQTIELIQRDGELYEIAAPLFQRRN
;
A
#
# COMPACT_ATOMS: atom_id res chain seq x y z
N GLY A 1 -1.08 -8.01 34.16
CA GLY A 1 -1.04 -6.81 33.32
C GLY A 1 -1.57 -5.62 34.10
N ALA A 2 -1.32 -4.39 33.65
CA ALA A 2 -1.93 -3.20 34.26
C ALA A 2 -3.47 -3.30 34.20
N ALA A 3 -4.15 -2.80 35.23
CA ALA A 3 -5.62 -2.77 35.26
C ALA A 3 -6.15 -1.95 34.07
N TYR A 4 -7.17 -2.48 33.37
CA TYR A 4 -7.80 -1.77 32.27
C TYR A 4 -8.42 -0.44 32.77
N PRO A 5 -8.22 0.70 32.09
CA PRO A 5 -8.72 1.99 32.53
C PRO A 5 -10.22 2.14 32.26
N TRP A 6 -11.04 1.69 33.21
CA TRP A 6 -12.51 1.64 33.08
C TRP A 6 -13.21 2.99 32.97
N ALA A 7 -12.59 4.10 33.38
CA ALA A 7 -13.25 5.40 33.48
C ALA A 7 -13.95 5.86 32.19
N LYS A 8 -13.29 5.72 31.03
CA LYS A 8 -13.87 6.08 29.73
C LYS A 8 -15.05 5.17 29.37
N SER A 9 -14.88 3.85 29.54
CA SER A 9 -15.91 2.86 29.23
C SER A 9 -17.14 3.01 30.12
N THR A 10 -16.96 3.31 31.39
CA THR A 10 -18.05 3.59 32.34
C THR A 10 -18.80 4.87 31.96
N PHE A 11 -18.10 5.93 31.56
CA PHE A 11 -18.74 7.15 31.09
C PHE A 11 -19.57 6.91 29.82
N VAL A 12 -19.00 6.21 28.82
CA VAL A 12 -19.71 5.86 27.58
C VAL A 12 -20.93 4.99 27.88
N PHE A 13 -20.79 3.98 28.73
CA PHE A 13 -21.89 3.11 29.14
C PHE A 13 -23.03 3.89 29.81
N ALA A 14 -22.71 4.77 30.76
CA ALA A 14 -23.69 5.62 31.42
C ALA A 14 -24.39 6.56 30.42
N ALA A 15 -23.64 7.17 29.50
CA ALA A 15 -24.19 8.03 28.46
C ALA A 15 -25.14 7.27 27.52
N LEU A 16 -24.82 6.02 27.16
CA LEU A 16 -25.69 5.17 26.35
C LEU A 16 -26.98 4.79 27.06
N LEU A 17 -26.94 4.51 28.36
CA LEU A 17 -28.14 4.26 29.17
C LEU A 17 -29.03 5.51 29.24
N VAL A 18 -28.43 6.69 29.47
CA VAL A 18 -29.15 7.96 29.46
C VAL A 18 -29.79 8.20 28.09
N ALA A 19 -29.05 7.96 27.00
CA ALA A 19 -29.57 8.10 25.64
C ALA A 19 -30.73 7.13 25.37
N LEU A 20 -30.61 5.86 25.77
CA LEU A 20 -31.68 4.87 25.65
C LEU A 20 -32.95 5.33 26.36
N ILE A 21 -32.83 5.76 27.61
CA ILE A 21 -33.96 6.23 28.43
C ILE A 21 -34.57 7.50 27.82
N ALA A 22 -33.74 8.47 27.42
CA ALA A 22 -34.20 9.72 26.82
C ALA A 22 -34.95 9.47 25.51
N LEU A 23 -34.42 8.62 24.62
CA LEU A 23 -35.08 8.27 23.36
C LEU A 23 -36.40 7.51 23.59
N CYS A 24 -36.43 6.63 24.59
CA CYS A 24 -37.62 5.84 24.92
C CYS A 24 -38.69 6.64 25.67
N ALA A 25 -38.33 7.73 26.36
CA ALA A 25 -39.28 8.60 27.06
C ALA A 25 -40.30 9.24 26.11
N PHE A 26 -39.91 9.50 24.87
CA PHE A 26 -40.79 10.05 23.83
C PHE A 26 -41.51 8.98 23.00
N THR A 27 -41.33 7.69 23.34
CA THR A 27 -41.91 6.57 22.60
C THR A 27 -43.01 5.91 23.43
N ARG A 28 -44.20 5.71 22.83
CA ARG A 28 -45.30 4.99 23.50
C ARG A 28 -44.84 3.58 23.89
N ARG A 29 -45.00 3.21 25.17
CA ARG A 29 -44.46 1.97 25.77
C ARG A 29 -42.93 1.83 25.74
N GLY A 30 -42.20 2.92 25.48
CA GLY A 30 -40.73 2.91 25.41
C GLY A 30 -40.06 2.45 26.70
N PHE A 31 -40.59 2.80 27.88
CA PHE A 31 -40.05 2.31 29.16
C PHE A 31 -40.18 0.80 29.36
N ALA A 32 -41.21 0.16 28.79
CA ALA A 32 -41.36 -1.29 28.83
C ALA A 32 -40.27 -2.02 28.01
N PHE A 33 -39.62 -1.31 27.09
CA PHE A 33 -38.42 -1.76 26.39
C PHE A 33 -37.14 -1.32 27.13
N ALA A 34 -37.01 -0.03 27.49
CA ALA A 34 -35.78 0.53 28.03
C ALA A 34 -35.37 -0.06 29.39
N ILE A 35 -36.33 -0.34 30.28
CA ILE A 35 -36.03 -0.82 31.64
C ILE A 35 -35.41 -2.22 31.62
N PRO A 36 -36.00 -3.24 30.96
CA PRO A 36 -35.37 -4.56 30.84
C PRO A 36 -34.00 -4.51 30.15
N VAL A 37 -33.87 -3.72 29.09
CA VAL A 37 -32.62 -3.56 28.34
C VAL A 37 -31.53 -2.94 29.22
N ALA A 38 -31.84 -1.86 29.93
CA ALA A 38 -30.91 -1.20 30.84
C ALA A 38 -30.47 -2.14 31.98
N GLY A 39 -31.41 -2.89 32.58
CA GLY A 39 -31.10 -3.85 33.64
C GLY A 39 -30.13 -4.94 33.18
N LEU A 40 -30.40 -5.55 32.03
CA LEU A 40 -29.57 -6.63 31.49
C LEU A 40 -28.20 -6.14 30.98
N GLN A 41 -28.15 -4.98 30.32
CA GLN A 41 -26.87 -4.37 29.90
C GLN A 41 -26.02 -3.93 31.10
N THR A 42 -26.65 -3.45 32.18
CA THR A 42 -25.95 -3.10 33.42
C THR A 42 -25.38 -4.34 34.10
N ALA A 43 -26.15 -5.43 34.18
CA ALA A 43 -25.66 -6.71 34.69
C ALA A 43 -24.46 -7.22 33.86
N ALA A 44 -24.55 -7.19 32.52
CA ALA A 44 -23.46 -7.57 31.64
C ALA A 44 -22.22 -6.68 31.81
N PHE A 45 -22.40 -5.35 31.93
CA PHE A 45 -21.30 -4.42 32.14
C PHE A 45 -20.59 -4.65 33.50
N ILE A 46 -21.36 -4.91 34.57
CA ILE A 46 -20.80 -5.25 35.90
C ILE A 46 -19.99 -6.55 35.82
N LEU A 47 -20.54 -7.59 35.20
CA LEU A 47 -19.87 -8.87 35.07
C LEU A 47 -18.59 -8.76 34.21
N LEU A 48 -18.58 -7.93 33.16
CA LEU A 48 -17.39 -7.60 32.38
C LEU A 48 -16.35 -6.84 33.23
N HIS A 49 -16.79 -5.86 34.01
CA HIS A 49 -15.93 -5.08 34.91
C HIS A 49 -15.29 -5.96 36.00
N GLN A 50 -16.00 -6.99 36.47
CA GLN A 50 -15.51 -7.96 37.46
C GLN A 50 -14.65 -9.08 36.85
N GLY A 51 -14.43 -9.07 35.53
CA GLY A 51 -13.66 -10.12 34.83
C GLY A 51 -14.40 -11.46 34.72
N ALA A 52 -15.69 -11.51 35.04
CA ALA A 52 -16.53 -12.70 34.86
C ALA A 52 -16.93 -12.92 33.40
N LEU A 53 -16.75 -11.90 32.55
CA LEU A 53 -17.01 -11.93 31.11
C LEU A 53 -15.79 -11.41 30.34
N ASN A 54 -15.43 -12.10 29.26
CA ASN A 54 -14.28 -11.77 28.42
C ASN A 54 -14.73 -11.07 27.12
N GLY A 55 -13.81 -10.71 26.23
CA GLY A 55 -14.16 -10.13 24.91
C GLY A 55 -14.79 -11.13 23.93
N LEU A 56 -14.50 -11.00 22.65
CA LEU A 56 -14.86 -11.97 21.61
C LEU A 56 -14.20 -13.33 21.93
N THR A 57 -14.97 -14.31 22.42
CA THR A 57 -14.47 -15.63 22.83
C THR A 57 -14.75 -16.71 21.80
N HIS A 58 -14.06 -17.84 21.90
CA HIS A 58 -14.27 -18.99 21.02
C HIS A 58 -15.74 -19.47 21.07
N PRO A 59 -16.36 -19.91 19.95
CA PRO A 59 -17.74 -20.40 19.92
C PRO A 59 -18.06 -21.58 20.85
N ALA A 60 -17.03 -22.29 21.33
CA ALA A 60 -17.19 -23.34 22.34
C ALA A 60 -17.49 -22.79 23.75
N SER A 61 -17.23 -21.50 23.99
CA SER A 61 -17.53 -20.84 25.27
C SER A 61 -19.01 -20.46 25.33
N TRP A 62 -19.66 -20.70 26.47
CA TRP A 62 -21.03 -20.24 26.72
C TRP A 62 -21.17 -18.71 26.54
N TRP A 63 -20.10 -17.98 26.84
CA TRP A 63 -20.08 -16.52 26.74
C TRP A 63 -20.20 -16.02 25.30
N PHE A 64 -19.70 -16.77 24.31
CA PHE A 64 -19.88 -16.42 22.89
C PHE A 64 -21.36 -16.38 22.50
N TRP A 65 -22.16 -17.30 23.05
CA TRP A 65 -23.57 -17.43 22.74
C TRP A 65 -24.46 -16.42 23.45
N TRP A 66 -23.99 -15.83 24.56
CA TRP A 66 -24.78 -14.87 25.32
C TRP A 66 -25.22 -13.64 24.49
N PRO A 67 -24.32 -12.92 23.77
CA PRO A 67 -24.73 -11.80 22.91
C PRO A 67 -25.71 -12.22 21.81
N ILE A 68 -25.57 -13.44 21.28
CA ILE A 68 -26.46 -13.98 20.24
C ILE A 68 -27.86 -14.19 20.81
N LEU A 69 -27.97 -14.90 21.94
CA LEU A 69 -29.24 -15.12 22.63
C LEU A 69 -29.89 -13.79 23.03
N TRP A 70 -29.09 -12.89 23.62
CA TRP A 70 -29.54 -11.59 24.05
C TRP A 70 -30.06 -10.74 22.89
N ASN A 71 -29.43 -10.81 21.72
CA ASN A 71 -29.93 -10.16 20.52
C ASN A 71 -31.35 -10.63 20.14
N PHE A 72 -31.65 -11.93 20.20
CA PHE A 72 -33.00 -12.41 19.92
C PHE A 72 -34.02 -11.96 20.97
N VAL A 73 -33.62 -11.91 22.25
CA VAL A 73 -34.47 -11.35 23.31
C VAL A 73 -34.74 -9.86 23.08
N LEU A 74 -33.73 -9.08 22.68
CA LEU A 74 -33.88 -7.68 22.31
C LEU A 74 -34.87 -7.50 21.16
N LEU A 75 -34.75 -8.31 20.10
CA LEU A 75 -35.67 -8.27 18.96
C LEU A 75 -37.11 -8.62 19.39
N ALA A 76 -37.29 -9.61 20.26
CA ALA A 76 -38.59 -9.96 20.81
C ALA A 76 -39.18 -8.83 21.68
N LEU A 77 -38.37 -8.19 22.52
CA LEU A 77 -38.78 -7.04 23.32
C LEU A 77 -39.17 -5.85 22.44
N VAL A 78 -38.39 -5.55 21.40
CA VAL A 78 -38.74 -4.53 20.39
C VAL A 78 -40.09 -4.89 19.76
N TRP A 79 -40.25 -6.13 19.30
CA TRP A 79 -41.45 -6.63 18.63
C TRP A 79 -42.72 -6.47 19.48
N LEU A 80 -42.63 -6.74 20.79
CA LEU A 80 -43.75 -6.75 21.72
C LEU A 80 -44.04 -5.39 22.36
N ALA A 81 -42.99 -4.63 22.69
CA ALA A 81 -43.13 -3.40 23.49
C ALA A 81 -43.32 -2.15 22.63
N LEU A 82 -42.66 -2.04 21.47
CA LEU A 82 -42.62 -0.79 20.71
C LEU A 82 -43.76 -0.67 19.68
N PRO A 83 -44.24 0.56 19.37
CA PRO A 83 -45.41 0.77 18.50
C PRO A 83 -45.24 0.26 17.06
N ASN A 84 -44.01 0.33 16.53
CA ASN A 84 -43.63 -0.21 15.22
C ASN A 84 -42.67 -1.41 15.37
N GLY A 85 -42.77 -2.12 16.50
CA GLY A 85 -41.84 -3.16 16.92
C GLY A 85 -41.61 -4.24 15.87
N ARG A 86 -42.68 -4.72 15.22
CA ARG A 86 -42.59 -5.74 14.17
C ARG A 86 -41.71 -5.32 12.99
N SER A 87 -41.88 -4.09 12.52
CA SER A 87 -41.10 -3.56 11.41
C SER A 87 -39.65 -3.32 11.80
N VAL A 88 -39.41 -2.79 13.01
CA VAL A 88 -38.05 -2.53 13.51
C VAL A 88 -37.29 -3.84 13.75
N ALA A 89 -37.90 -4.79 14.47
CA ALA A 89 -37.32 -6.09 14.74
C ALA A 89 -37.13 -6.90 13.45
N GLY A 90 -38.10 -6.88 12.53
CA GLY A 90 -37.98 -7.50 11.23
C GLY A 90 -36.83 -6.92 10.40
N ALA A 91 -36.71 -5.59 10.32
CA ALA A 91 -35.61 -4.94 9.60
C ALA A 91 -34.23 -5.28 10.20
N ALA A 92 -34.12 -5.26 11.53
CA ALA A 92 -32.88 -5.63 12.22
C ALA A 92 -32.55 -7.12 12.00
N PHE A 93 -33.53 -8.01 12.05
CA PHE A 93 -33.34 -9.44 11.78
C PHE A 93 -32.87 -9.70 10.35
N PHE A 94 -33.48 -9.07 9.34
CA PHE A 94 -33.03 -9.22 7.95
C PHE A 94 -31.64 -8.63 7.72
N ALA A 95 -31.29 -7.53 8.37
CA ALA A 95 -29.92 -7.01 8.35
C ALA A 95 -28.93 -8.02 8.95
N GLN A 96 -29.27 -8.64 10.08
CA GLN A 96 -28.45 -9.67 10.72
C GLN A 96 -28.35 -10.94 9.86
N LEU A 97 -29.42 -11.35 9.20
CA LEU A 97 -29.42 -12.45 8.24
C LEU A 97 -28.51 -12.14 7.03
N GLY A 98 -28.45 -10.88 6.60
CA GLY A 98 -27.47 -10.44 5.60
C GLY A 98 -26.03 -10.56 6.09
N VAL A 99 -25.77 -10.25 7.36
CA VAL A 99 -24.43 -10.39 7.97
C VAL A 99 -24.10 -11.85 8.29
N SER A 100 -25.09 -12.72 8.52
CA SER A 100 -24.83 -14.14 8.84
C SER A 100 -24.16 -14.91 7.70
N PHE A 101 -24.16 -14.37 6.47
CA PHE A 101 -23.37 -14.90 5.36
C PHE A 101 -21.87 -14.98 5.65
N TYR A 102 -21.32 -14.21 6.61
CA TYR A 102 -19.92 -14.41 7.03
C TYR A 102 -19.67 -15.81 7.62
N ALA A 103 -20.68 -16.50 8.13
CA ALA A 103 -20.58 -17.89 8.56
C ALA A 103 -20.30 -18.88 7.41
N TYR A 104 -20.48 -18.46 6.16
CA TYR A 104 -20.07 -19.23 4.99
C TYR A 104 -18.55 -19.42 4.91
N MET A 105 -17.77 -18.41 5.35
CA MET A 105 -16.31 -18.44 5.27
C MET A 105 -15.68 -19.64 5.99
N PRO A 106 -15.93 -19.89 7.30
CA PRO A 106 -15.37 -21.06 7.98
C PRO A 106 -15.80 -22.39 7.34
N ILE A 107 -17.04 -22.48 6.87
CA ILE A 107 -17.59 -23.70 6.26
C ILE A 107 -16.85 -24.05 4.97
N VAL A 108 -16.65 -23.07 4.08
CA VAL A 108 -16.00 -23.31 2.78
C VAL A 108 -14.50 -23.48 2.93
N SER A 109 -13.90 -22.71 3.85
CA SER A 109 -12.50 -22.85 4.24
C SER A 109 -12.20 -24.29 4.69
N ASP A 110 -13.12 -24.93 5.39
CA ASP A 110 -13.00 -26.32 5.84
C ASP A 110 -13.30 -27.36 4.73
N LEU A 111 -14.39 -27.17 3.98
CA LEU A 111 -14.86 -28.15 3.00
C LEU A 111 -14.07 -28.17 1.69
N ARG A 112 -13.53 -27.02 1.27
CA ARG A 112 -12.95 -26.83 -0.07
C ARG A 112 -11.51 -26.36 -0.02
N ASN A 113 -11.04 -25.86 1.13
CA ASN A 113 -9.75 -25.19 1.33
C ASN A 113 -9.29 -24.42 0.07
N PRO A 114 -10.00 -23.35 -0.33
CA PRO A 114 -9.74 -22.70 -1.60
C PRO A 114 -8.29 -22.20 -1.69
N PRO A 115 -7.67 -22.14 -2.88
CA PRO A 115 -6.24 -21.80 -3.02
C PRO A 115 -5.85 -20.42 -2.47
N MET A 116 -6.82 -19.51 -2.38
CA MET A 116 -6.64 -18.17 -1.80
C MET A 116 -7.49 -18.00 -0.54
N ASN A 117 -7.32 -18.91 0.43
CA ASN A 117 -8.04 -18.96 1.71
C ASN A 117 -7.50 -17.92 2.71
N TRP A 118 -7.53 -16.64 2.35
CA TRP A 118 -6.95 -15.56 3.14
C TRP A 118 -7.52 -15.53 4.55
N GLY A 119 -6.63 -15.51 5.56
CA GLY A 119 -7.01 -15.50 6.95
C GLY A 119 -7.39 -16.89 7.46
N TYR A 120 -7.49 -17.92 6.63
CA TYR A 120 -7.82 -19.30 7.03
C TYR A 120 -9.04 -19.40 7.99
N PRO A 121 -10.24 -18.95 7.56
CA PRO A 121 -11.37 -18.73 8.44
C PRO A 121 -11.95 -19.97 9.11
N ARG A 122 -11.55 -21.19 8.72
CA ARG A 122 -11.96 -22.41 9.45
C ARG A 122 -11.45 -22.42 10.90
N THR A 123 -10.37 -21.69 11.20
CA THR A 123 -9.89 -21.48 12.57
C THR A 123 -10.54 -20.24 13.19
N TRP A 124 -10.75 -20.22 14.51
CA TRP A 124 -11.33 -19.05 15.18
C TRP A 124 -10.46 -17.78 15.07
N GLU A 125 -9.14 -17.93 15.21
CA GLU A 125 -8.20 -16.83 15.03
C GLU A 125 -8.22 -16.31 13.60
N GLY A 126 -8.28 -17.23 12.64
CA GLY A 126 -8.39 -16.89 11.24
C GLY A 126 -9.69 -16.20 10.84
N PHE A 127 -10.82 -16.68 11.38
CA PHE A 127 -12.12 -16.05 11.18
C PHE A 127 -12.13 -14.62 11.72
N LYS A 128 -11.59 -14.41 12.93
CA LYS A 128 -11.40 -13.07 13.49
C LYS A 128 -10.52 -12.23 12.58
N HIS A 129 -9.37 -12.74 12.17
CA HIS A 129 -8.45 -12.05 11.28
C HIS A 129 -9.17 -11.56 10.01
N ALA A 130 -9.97 -12.41 9.35
CA ALA A 130 -10.71 -12.05 8.16
C ALA A 130 -11.76 -10.95 8.39
N ILE A 131 -12.59 -11.06 9.43
CA ILE A 131 -13.67 -10.08 9.70
C ILE A 131 -13.14 -8.77 10.32
N THR A 132 -12.01 -8.81 11.02
CA THR A 132 -11.38 -7.61 11.61
C THR A 132 -10.43 -6.92 10.66
N ARG A 133 -10.36 -7.32 9.39
CA ARG A 133 -9.45 -6.75 8.39
C ARG A 133 -7.97 -6.90 8.78
N GLY A 134 -7.58 -8.00 9.43
CA GLY A 134 -6.19 -8.25 9.82
C GLY A 134 -5.20 -8.25 8.66
N GLN A 135 -5.70 -8.51 7.45
CA GLN A 135 -4.97 -8.49 6.19
C GLN A 135 -4.72 -7.09 5.61
N TYR A 136 -5.40 -6.07 6.13
CA TYR A 136 -5.28 -4.69 5.67
C TYR A 136 -4.55 -3.84 6.71
N GLU A 137 -3.97 -2.73 6.27
CA GLU A 137 -3.44 -1.73 7.19
C GLU A 137 -4.51 -1.27 8.18
N ALA A 138 -4.07 -1.10 9.44
CA ALA A 138 -4.94 -0.62 10.49
C ALA A 138 -5.51 0.75 10.11
N ILE A 139 -6.83 0.89 10.29
CA ILE A 139 -7.52 2.13 9.98
C ILE A 139 -7.11 3.20 11.01
N GLY A 140 -6.38 4.21 10.55
CA GLY A 140 -6.03 5.40 11.32
C GLY A 140 -6.92 6.58 10.94
N ILE A 141 -7.45 7.31 11.94
CA ILE A 141 -8.09 8.59 11.71
C ILE A 141 -6.99 9.66 11.59
N PRO A 142 -6.92 10.43 10.50
CA PRO A 142 -5.93 11.50 10.37
C PRO A 142 -6.07 12.50 11.52
N THR A 143 -4.94 12.93 12.09
CA THR A 143 -4.91 14.03 13.07
C THR A 143 -4.77 15.35 12.36
N PHE A 144 -5.57 16.34 12.75
CA PHE A 144 -5.57 17.67 12.12
C PHE A 144 -4.95 18.72 13.06
N PRO A 145 -4.02 19.57 12.57
CA PRO A 145 -3.40 20.61 13.37
C PRO A 145 -4.37 21.77 13.69
N SER A 146 -5.47 21.89 12.96
CA SER A 146 -6.49 22.93 13.16
C SER A 146 -7.85 22.52 12.57
N ALA A 147 -8.91 23.22 12.98
CA ALA A 147 -10.24 23.05 12.37
C ALA A 147 -10.25 23.42 10.89
N ALA A 148 -9.47 24.43 10.47
CA ALA A 148 -9.33 24.80 9.06
C ALA A 148 -8.73 23.67 8.23
N ALA A 149 -7.69 22.98 8.75
CA ALA A 149 -7.10 21.82 8.08
C ALA A 149 -8.09 20.65 7.98
N PHE A 150 -8.95 20.47 8.99
CA PHE A 150 -10.03 19.48 8.94
C PHE A 150 -11.06 19.82 7.85
N PHE A 151 -11.54 21.07 7.78
CA PHE A 151 -12.52 21.46 6.76
C PHE A 151 -11.94 21.46 5.34
N ASP A 152 -10.67 21.84 5.15
CA ASP A 152 -9.96 21.68 3.86
C ASP A 152 -9.91 20.21 3.45
N PHE A 153 -9.50 19.34 4.38
CA PHE A 153 -9.47 17.90 4.14
C PHE A 153 -10.85 17.37 3.73
N VAL A 154 -11.89 17.66 4.50
CA VAL A 154 -13.27 17.24 4.20
C VAL A 154 -13.71 17.79 2.84
N GLY A 155 -13.44 19.06 2.55
CA GLY A 155 -13.78 19.68 1.27
C GLY A 155 -13.13 18.99 0.07
N ARG A 156 -11.83 18.68 0.15
CA ARG A 156 -11.10 17.94 -0.88
C ARG A 156 -11.66 16.52 -1.06
N GLN A 157 -11.92 15.82 0.03
CA GLN A 157 -12.48 14.47 -0.06
C GLN A 157 -13.89 14.45 -0.65
N MET A 158 -14.75 15.40 -0.26
CA MET A 158 -16.10 15.52 -0.82
C MET A 158 -16.06 15.85 -2.31
N LYS A 159 -15.13 16.71 -2.75
CA LYS A 159 -14.91 16.99 -4.18
C LYS A 159 -14.59 15.71 -4.95
N HIS A 160 -13.63 14.92 -4.47
CA HIS A 160 -13.29 13.64 -5.09
C HIS A 160 -14.46 12.66 -5.13
N TYR A 161 -15.19 12.55 -4.02
CA TYR A 161 -16.38 11.71 -3.95
C TYR A 161 -17.43 12.11 -5.00
N PHE A 162 -17.75 13.40 -5.11
CA PHE A 162 -18.71 13.86 -6.12
C PHE A 162 -18.20 13.67 -7.55
N GLN A 163 -16.90 13.84 -7.80
CA GLN A 163 -16.31 13.53 -9.09
C GLN A 163 -16.50 12.05 -9.43
N ASP A 164 -16.21 11.14 -8.50
CA ASP A 164 -16.39 9.70 -8.67
C ASP A 164 -17.87 9.35 -8.96
N VAL A 165 -18.81 9.93 -8.22
CA VAL A 165 -20.26 9.78 -8.46
C VAL A 165 -20.67 10.24 -9.85
N MET A 166 -20.14 11.38 -10.31
CA MET A 166 -20.43 11.93 -11.65
C MET A 166 -19.87 11.04 -12.74
N VAL A 167 -18.71 10.41 -12.54
CA VAL A 167 -18.18 9.46 -13.52
C VAL A 167 -19.00 8.16 -13.49
N GLN A 168 -19.42 7.69 -12.32
CA GLN A 168 -20.17 6.44 -12.16
C GLN A 168 -21.59 6.49 -12.72
N PHE A 169 -22.28 7.63 -12.58
CA PHE A 169 -23.69 7.78 -12.97
C PHE A 169 -23.93 8.84 -14.05
N THR A 170 -22.86 9.45 -14.58
CA THR A 170 -22.90 10.56 -15.52
C THR A 170 -23.44 11.88 -14.93
N ASP A 171 -22.94 13.00 -15.45
CA ASP A 171 -23.37 14.35 -15.06
C ASP A 171 -24.87 14.60 -15.29
N LEU A 172 -25.48 13.87 -16.22
CA LEU A 172 -26.89 13.95 -16.57
C LEU A 172 -27.81 13.26 -15.56
N LEU A 173 -27.43 12.08 -15.03
CA LEU A 173 -28.32 11.33 -14.14
C LEU A 173 -28.18 11.75 -12.68
N VAL A 174 -26.99 12.16 -12.24
CA VAL A 174 -26.74 12.55 -10.84
C VAL A 174 -27.73 13.62 -10.32
N PRO A 175 -28.10 14.67 -11.08
CA PRO A 175 -29.12 15.63 -10.63
C PRO A 175 -30.47 14.99 -10.27
N PHE A 176 -30.84 13.86 -10.88
CA PHE A 176 -32.07 13.14 -10.54
C PHE A 176 -32.04 12.56 -9.12
N ALA A 177 -30.87 12.32 -8.52
CA ALA A 177 -30.77 11.89 -7.13
C ALA A 177 -31.38 12.90 -6.14
N LEU A 178 -31.42 14.20 -6.48
CA LEU A 178 -31.99 15.25 -5.62
C LEU A 178 -33.50 15.45 -5.84
N VAL A 179 -34.01 15.03 -7.00
CA VAL A 179 -35.43 15.16 -7.35
C VAL A 179 -36.36 14.52 -6.31
N PRO A 180 -36.14 13.31 -5.76
CA PRO A 180 -37.05 12.77 -4.75
C PRO A 180 -37.14 13.65 -3.49
N PHE A 181 -36.05 14.31 -3.09
CA PHE A 181 -36.04 15.18 -1.92
C PHE A 181 -36.80 16.49 -2.15
N ILE A 182 -36.70 17.05 -3.36
CA ILE A 182 -37.34 18.32 -3.72
C ILE A 182 -38.81 18.10 -4.09
N ALA A 183 -39.08 17.06 -4.90
CA ALA A 183 -40.35 16.86 -5.56
C ALA A 183 -41.37 15.99 -4.80
N ALA A 184 -40.96 15.33 -3.71
CA ALA A 184 -41.85 14.46 -2.92
C ALA A 184 -43.14 15.16 -2.49
N ARG A 185 -43.09 16.46 -2.17
CA ARG A 185 -44.30 17.19 -1.76
C ARG A 185 -45.36 17.26 -2.87
N TRP A 186 -44.97 17.27 -4.14
CA TRP A 186 -45.91 17.35 -5.26
C TRP A 186 -46.28 15.98 -5.84
N VAL A 187 -45.39 15.00 -5.72
CA VAL A 187 -45.60 13.66 -6.27
C VAL A 187 -46.32 12.76 -5.27
N VAL A 188 -45.82 12.67 -4.03
CA VAL A 188 -46.31 11.76 -2.99
C VAL A 188 -47.60 12.30 -2.36
N THR A 189 -48.65 11.48 -2.40
CA THR A 189 -49.95 11.77 -1.78
C THR A 189 -49.81 12.02 -0.29
N LYS A 190 -50.60 12.96 0.29
CA LYS A 190 -50.53 13.34 1.71
C LYS A 190 -50.54 12.13 2.66
N THR A 191 -51.34 11.11 2.38
CA THR A 191 -51.46 9.87 3.17
C THR A 191 -50.16 9.07 3.25
N HIS A 192 -49.36 9.04 2.18
CA HIS A 192 -48.12 8.26 2.09
C HIS A 192 -46.84 9.06 2.40
N ARG A 193 -46.91 10.39 2.53
CA ARG A 193 -45.73 11.25 2.76
C ARG A 193 -44.94 10.86 4.00
N LYS A 194 -45.63 10.48 5.08
CA LYS A 194 -44.97 10.07 6.33
C LYS A 194 -44.09 8.83 6.10
N ILE A 195 -44.64 7.80 5.44
CA ILE A 195 -43.93 6.55 5.14
C ILE A 195 -42.76 6.82 4.20
N PHE A 196 -42.97 7.63 3.16
CA PHE A 196 -41.92 8.02 2.22
C PHE A 196 -40.74 8.69 2.93
N TRP A 197 -40.99 9.68 3.79
CA TRP A 197 -39.90 10.35 4.50
C TRP A 197 -39.22 9.48 5.54
N GLN A 198 -39.93 8.54 6.17
CA GLN A 198 -39.31 7.53 7.04
C GLN A 198 -38.28 6.70 6.27
N TRP A 199 -38.60 6.29 5.05
CA TRP A 199 -37.67 5.60 4.16
C TRP A 199 -36.52 6.49 3.70
N MET A 200 -36.81 7.70 3.19
CA MET A 200 -35.78 8.60 2.66
C MET A 200 -34.78 9.06 3.72
N ILE A 201 -35.24 9.32 4.96
CA ILE A 201 -34.35 9.67 6.08
C ILE A 201 -33.45 8.50 6.44
N ALA A 202 -33.98 7.27 6.47
CA ALA A 202 -33.17 6.08 6.74
C ALA A 202 -32.14 5.83 5.63
N ALA A 203 -32.54 5.95 4.36
CA ALA A 203 -31.63 5.85 3.22
C ALA A 203 -30.55 6.93 3.25
N ALA A 204 -30.90 8.18 3.59
CA ALA A 204 -29.95 9.29 3.71
C ALA A 204 -28.98 9.07 4.89
N ALA A 205 -29.46 8.56 6.02
CA ALA A 205 -28.60 8.21 7.15
C ALA A 205 -27.61 7.08 6.78
N CYS A 206 -28.08 6.05 6.07
CA CYS A 206 -27.24 4.99 5.54
C CYS A 206 -26.17 5.55 4.59
N PHE A 207 -26.57 6.41 3.66
CA PHE A 207 -25.67 7.10 2.75
C PHE A 207 -24.61 7.90 3.50
N ILE A 208 -24.96 8.73 4.48
CA ILE A 208 -24.00 9.52 5.26
C ILE A 208 -23.02 8.60 6.00
N MET A 209 -23.51 7.53 6.60
CA MET A 209 -22.68 6.56 7.31
C MET A 209 -21.72 5.83 6.36
N MET A 210 -22.16 5.45 5.16
CA MET A 210 -21.35 4.76 4.17
C MET A 210 -20.47 5.70 3.33
N SER A 211 -20.74 7.00 3.28
CA SER A 211 -19.94 7.98 2.53
C SER A 211 -18.96 8.69 3.46
N PHE A 212 -19.45 9.50 4.39
CA PHE A 212 -18.63 10.40 5.20
C PHE A 212 -17.61 9.65 6.08
N LEU A 213 -18.03 8.55 6.71
CA LEU A 213 -17.11 7.73 7.49
C LEU A 213 -16.04 7.11 6.59
N LEU A 214 -16.42 6.48 5.48
CA LEU A 214 -15.47 5.83 4.58
C LEU A 214 -14.51 6.85 3.94
N ILE A 215 -14.99 8.05 3.62
CA ILE A 215 -14.19 9.19 3.16
C ILE A 215 -13.13 9.58 4.18
N LEU A 216 -13.51 9.77 5.45
CA LEU A 216 -12.57 10.12 6.52
C LEU A 216 -11.50 9.06 6.71
N LEU A 217 -11.88 7.78 6.56
CA LEU A 217 -10.98 6.64 6.71
C LEU A 217 -10.13 6.37 5.46
N ALA A 218 -10.60 6.73 4.27
CA ALA A 218 -9.94 6.44 3.00
C ALA A 218 -8.76 7.38 2.71
N ASN A 219 -8.86 8.66 3.12
CA ASN A 219 -7.85 9.70 2.87
C ASN A 219 -7.34 9.68 1.41
N VAL A 220 -8.27 9.86 0.47
CA VAL A 220 -8.01 9.79 -0.98
C VAL A 220 -7.03 10.90 -1.38
N LYS A 221 -5.98 10.53 -2.09
CA LYS A 221 -4.91 11.41 -2.58
C LYS A 221 -5.32 12.17 -3.83
N GLY A 222 -6.19 11.58 -4.64
CA GLY A 222 -6.80 12.21 -5.82
C GLY A 222 -6.09 11.96 -7.14
N ASP A 223 -4.96 11.24 -7.13
CA ASP A 223 -4.27 10.75 -8.33
C ASP A 223 -5.04 9.58 -8.97
N VAL A 224 -4.85 9.35 -10.27
CA VAL A 224 -5.63 8.37 -11.05
C VAL A 224 -5.49 6.95 -10.49
N GLN A 225 -4.29 6.59 -10.00
CA GLN A 225 -4.05 5.27 -9.41
C GLN A 225 -4.80 5.07 -8.10
N ASP A 226 -4.71 6.06 -7.21
CA ASP A 226 -5.42 6.02 -5.94
C ASP A 226 -6.94 6.03 -6.18
N GLY A 227 -7.44 6.88 -7.08
CA GLY A 227 -8.85 6.90 -7.48
C GLY A 227 -9.39 5.53 -7.87
N PHE A 228 -8.67 4.80 -8.73
CA PHE A 228 -9.04 3.44 -9.14
C PHE A 228 -9.15 2.46 -7.96
N ILE A 229 -8.29 2.56 -6.96
CA ILE A 229 -8.31 1.68 -5.78
C ILE A 229 -9.44 2.09 -4.83
N GLN A 230 -9.63 3.39 -4.63
CA GLN A 230 -10.55 3.93 -3.63
C GLN A 230 -12.01 3.79 -4.06
N LYS A 231 -12.32 3.77 -5.37
CA LYS A 231 -13.70 3.63 -5.89
C LYS A 231 -14.46 2.43 -5.31
N VAL A 232 -13.77 1.31 -5.09
CA VAL A 232 -14.37 0.09 -4.52
C VAL A 232 -14.94 0.36 -3.13
N LYS A 233 -14.31 1.26 -2.36
CA LYS A 233 -14.78 1.64 -1.03
C LYS A 233 -16.09 2.43 -1.07
N PHE A 234 -16.36 3.12 -2.17
CA PHE A 234 -17.54 3.97 -2.29
C PHE A 234 -18.77 3.25 -2.85
N ILE A 235 -18.64 2.01 -3.36
CA ILE A 235 -19.74 1.27 -4.02
C ILE A 235 -21.03 1.22 -3.17
N SER A 236 -20.90 0.98 -1.86
CA SER A 236 -22.05 0.91 -0.95
C SER A 236 -22.83 2.23 -0.89
N SER A 237 -22.14 3.36 -0.95
CA SER A 237 -22.75 4.69 -1.00
C SER A 237 -23.33 5.02 -2.39
N HIS A 238 -22.66 4.60 -3.47
CA HIS A 238 -23.16 4.74 -4.84
C HIS A 238 -24.49 4.01 -5.04
N ALA A 239 -24.68 2.85 -4.41
CA ALA A 239 -25.94 2.12 -4.46
C ALA A 239 -27.12 2.95 -3.93
N MET A 240 -26.91 3.79 -2.91
CA MET A 240 -27.96 4.70 -2.40
C MET A 240 -28.27 5.81 -3.41
N ILE A 241 -27.25 6.34 -4.08
CA ILE A 241 -27.43 7.36 -5.13
C ILE A 241 -28.19 6.77 -6.32
N ALA A 242 -27.82 5.57 -6.78
CA ALA A 242 -28.53 4.86 -7.86
C ALA A 242 -30.03 4.72 -7.56
N LEU A 243 -30.37 4.35 -6.32
CA LEU A 243 -31.75 4.25 -5.86
C LEU A 243 -32.48 5.60 -5.91
N TRP A 244 -31.83 6.69 -5.51
CA TRP A 244 -32.41 8.03 -5.61
C TRP A 244 -32.55 8.54 -7.04
N ILE A 245 -31.60 8.23 -7.92
CA ILE A 245 -31.71 8.50 -9.36
C ILE A 245 -32.97 7.82 -9.91
N GLY A 246 -33.16 6.54 -9.61
CA GLY A 246 -34.36 5.80 -10.00
C GLY A 246 -35.66 6.46 -9.52
N TYR A 247 -35.71 6.89 -8.25
CA TYR A 247 -36.86 7.65 -7.74
C TYR A 247 -37.04 8.99 -8.44
N GLY A 248 -35.94 9.69 -8.74
CA GLY A 248 -35.96 10.96 -9.45
C GLY A 248 -36.54 10.84 -10.86
N LEU A 249 -36.14 9.82 -11.61
CA LEU A 249 -36.67 9.53 -12.95
C LEU A 249 -38.18 9.24 -12.90
N VAL A 250 -38.63 8.43 -11.93
CA VAL A 250 -40.06 8.17 -11.72
C VAL A 250 -40.82 9.44 -11.35
N PHE A 251 -40.27 10.28 -10.46
CA PHE A 251 -40.91 11.52 -10.05
C PHE A 251 -40.99 12.52 -11.20
N ALA A 252 -39.95 12.63 -12.03
CA ALA A 252 -39.95 13.46 -13.23
C ALA A 252 -41.06 13.04 -14.21
N ALA A 253 -41.21 11.74 -14.47
CA ALA A 253 -42.29 11.21 -15.31
C ALA A 253 -43.68 11.52 -14.73
N VAL A 254 -43.87 11.37 -13.42
CA VAL A 254 -45.14 11.69 -12.76
C VAL A 254 -45.46 13.19 -12.80
N LEU A 255 -44.46 14.06 -12.66
CA LEU A 255 -44.65 15.50 -12.79
C LEU A 255 -45.04 15.88 -14.23
N ALA A 256 -44.44 15.23 -15.24
CA ALA A 256 -44.81 15.40 -16.65
C ALA A 256 -46.27 14.97 -16.92
N LEU A 257 -46.71 13.83 -16.34
CA LEU A 257 -48.12 13.39 -16.37
C LEU A 257 -49.05 14.48 -15.82
N LYS A 258 -48.75 14.99 -14.62
CA LYS A 258 -49.61 15.98 -13.94
C LYS A 258 -49.73 17.28 -14.73
N LYS A 259 -48.66 17.72 -15.41
CA LYS A 259 -48.64 18.97 -16.16
C LYS A 259 -49.39 18.88 -17.50
N THR A 260 -49.27 17.76 -18.22
CA THR A 260 -49.81 17.62 -19.58
C THR A 260 -51.18 16.96 -19.65
N LYS A 261 -51.60 16.24 -18.59
CA LYS A 261 -52.85 15.44 -18.52
C LYS A 261 -53.01 14.40 -19.65
N ARG A 262 -52.00 14.19 -20.49
CA ARG A 262 -52.00 13.25 -21.61
C ARG A 262 -51.02 12.12 -21.30
N ILE A 263 -51.54 10.90 -21.14
CA ILE A 263 -50.73 9.74 -20.79
C ILE A 263 -49.63 9.47 -21.84
N ALA A 264 -49.94 9.66 -23.13
CA ALA A 264 -48.99 9.49 -24.23
C ALA A 264 -47.75 10.38 -24.08
N TRP A 265 -47.90 11.63 -23.63
CA TRP A 265 -46.78 12.55 -23.45
C TRP A 265 -45.86 12.13 -22.32
N ALA A 266 -46.42 11.66 -21.21
CA ALA A 266 -45.58 11.21 -20.11
C ALA A 266 -44.96 9.84 -20.35
N VAL A 267 -45.64 8.95 -21.09
CA VAL A 267 -45.03 7.72 -21.59
C VAL A 267 -43.86 8.08 -22.51
N ALA A 268 -44.02 9.03 -23.44
CA ALA A 268 -42.93 9.50 -24.28
C ALA A 268 -41.77 10.11 -23.47
N VAL A 269 -42.06 10.95 -22.45
CA VAL A 269 -41.03 11.51 -21.55
C VAL A 269 -40.35 10.42 -20.73
N ALA A 270 -41.10 9.45 -20.19
CA ALA A 270 -40.53 8.34 -19.43
C ALA A 270 -39.65 7.45 -20.31
N LEU A 271 -40.10 7.12 -21.52
CA LEU A 271 -39.33 6.37 -22.50
C LEU A 271 -38.09 7.15 -22.94
N ALA A 272 -38.19 8.47 -23.13
CA ALA A 272 -37.04 9.32 -23.44
C ALA A 272 -36.04 9.34 -22.27
N LEU A 273 -36.50 9.48 -21.04
CA LEU A 273 -35.65 9.46 -19.84
C LEU A 273 -34.95 8.10 -19.66
N ILE A 274 -35.67 6.99 -19.88
CA ILE A 274 -35.10 5.63 -19.83
C ILE A 274 -34.08 5.42 -20.96
N ALA A 275 -34.43 5.85 -22.18
CA ALA A 275 -33.55 5.75 -23.33
C ALA A 275 -32.28 6.57 -23.07
N VAL A 276 -32.40 7.81 -22.60
CA VAL A 276 -31.27 8.66 -22.25
C VAL A 276 -30.45 8.06 -21.11
N SER A 277 -31.07 7.56 -20.03
CA SER A 277 -30.35 6.95 -18.91
C SER A 277 -29.62 5.66 -19.27
N THR A 278 -29.95 5.05 -20.41
CA THR A 278 -29.30 3.81 -20.88
C THR A 278 -28.30 4.10 -21.99
N VAL A 279 -28.69 4.90 -22.99
CA VAL A 279 -27.88 5.21 -24.16
C VAL A 279 -26.77 6.19 -23.83
N TYR A 280 -27.00 7.19 -22.96
CA TYR A 280 -25.98 8.20 -22.65
C TYR A 280 -24.73 7.59 -21.99
N PRO A 281 -24.84 6.73 -20.94
CA PRO A 281 -23.66 6.05 -20.39
C PRO A 281 -22.94 5.16 -21.41
N ILE A 282 -23.69 4.51 -22.32
CA ILE A 282 -23.10 3.70 -23.40
C ILE A 282 -22.31 4.60 -24.35
N VAL A 283 -22.89 5.71 -24.82
CA VAL A 283 -22.19 6.66 -25.70
C VAL A 283 -20.95 7.20 -25.00
N GLN A 284 -21.07 7.65 -23.75
CA GLN A 284 -19.93 8.14 -22.96
C GLN A 284 -18.82 7.09 -22.88
N ASN A 285 -19.15 5.81 -22.68
CA ASN A 285 -18.18 4.70 -22.66
C ASN A 285 -17.40 4.51 -23.99
N TYR A 286 -17.92 5.00 -25.11
CA TYR A 286 -17.25 4.94 -26.42
C TYR A 286 -16.66 6.28 -26.87
N THR A 287 -17.10 7.41 -26.33
CA THR A 287 -16.68 8.75 -26.78
C THR A 287 -15.84 9.53 -25.76
N ASP A 288 -15.92 9.19 -24.48
CA ASP A 288 -15.17 9.87 -23.41
C ASP A 288 -13.83 9.17 -23.17
N GLU A 289 -12.82 9.57 -23.93
CA GLU A 289 -11.46 9.02 -23.84
C GLU A 289 -10.85 9.22 -22.45
N ARG A 290 -11.20 10.32 -21.76
CA ARG A 290 -10.66 10.61 -20.42
C ARG A 290 -11.23 9.64 -19.39
N MET A 291 -12.53 9.40 -19.42
CA MET A 291 -13.17 8.40 -18.56
C MET A 291 -12.58 7.01 -18.80
N VAL A 292 -12.46 6.59 -20.06
CA VAL A 292 -11.90 5.27 -20.42
C VAL A 292 -10.44 5.15 -19.96
N PHE A 293 -9.65 6.21 -20.08
CA PHE A 293 -8.28 6.24 -19.57
C PHE A 293 -8.19 6.09 -18.05
N GLU A 294 -9.07 6.76 -17.30
CA GLU A 294 -9.04 6.75 -15.83
C GLU A 294 -9.65 5.48 -15.23
N LEU A 295 -10.67 4.91 -15.86
CA LEU A 295 -11.47 3.81 -15.28
C LEU A 295 -11.40 2.49 -16.05
N GLY A 296 -10.97 2.52 -17.32
CA GLY A 296 -11.21 1.45 -18.28
C GLY A 296 -12.59 1.54 -18.93
N GLY A 297 -12.78 0.79 -20.01
CA GLY A 297 -14.09 0.58 -20.61
C GLY A 297 -14.99 -0.28 -19.72
N ASN A 298 -16.29 0.02 -19.72
CA ASN A 298 -17.32 -0.68 -18.96
C ASN A 298 -17.82 -1.96 -19.64
N GLU A 299 -17.07 -2.50 -20.60
CA GLU A 299 -17.36 -3.73 -21.31
C GLU A 299 -16.12 -4.63 -21.31
N GLN A 300 -16.32 -5.93 -21.52
CA GLN A 300 -15.25 -6.94 -21.48
C GLN A 300 -15.22 -7.73 -22.80
N ASN A 301 -15.91 -7.26 -23.84
CA ASN A 301 -15.98 -7.91 -25.13
C ASN A 301 -14.64 -7.76 -25.86
N GLY A 302 -14.03 -8.87 -26.26
CA GLY A 302 -12.70 -8.86 -26.86
C GLY A 302 -11.55 -8.66 -25.86
N HIS A 303 -11.83 -8.45 -24.57
CA HIS A 303 -10.81 -8.35 -23.53
C HIS A 303 -10.28 -9.74 -23.16
N THR A 304 -9.19 -10.16 -23.83
CA THR A 304 -8.54 -11.45 -23.57
C THR A 304 -7.31 -11.34 -22.65
N PHE A 305 -6.99 -10.13 -22.20
CA PHE A 305 -5.75 -9.79 -21.50
C PHE A 305 -5.50 -10.59 -20.21
N GLY A 306 -6.55 -10.92 -19.44
CA GLY A 306 -6.40 -11.81 -18.28
C GLY A 306 -6.01 -13.23 -18.69
N TRP A 307 -6.58 -13.75 -19.79
CA TRP A 307 -6.21 -15.04 -20.33
C TRP A 307 -4.79 -15.03 -20.90
N GLN A 308 -4.43 -13.99 -21.67
CA GLN A 308 -3.07 -13.79 -22.16
C GLN A 308 -2.06 -13.72 -21.01
N PHE A 309 -2.36 -12.93 -19.97
CA PHE A 309 -1.51 -12.75 -18.81
C PHE A 309 -1.14 -14.10 -18.19
N GLY A 310 -2.13 -14.91 -17.80
CA GLY A 310 -1.83 -16.19 -17.15
C GLY A 310 -1.35 -17.27 -18.11
N ALA A 311 -1.99 -17.46 -19.26
CA ALA A 311 -1.69 -18.57 -20.16
C ALA A 311 -0.28 -18.44 -20.77
N TYR A 312 0.14 -17.22 -21.10
CA TYR A 312 1.48 -16.99 -21.67
C TYR A 312 2.58 -17.11 -20.61
N GLN A 313 2.28 -16.85 -19.32
CA GLN A 313 3.21 -17.15 -18.23
C GLN A 313 3.38 -18.65 -18.02
N LEU A 314 2.28 -19.40 -18.04
CA LEU A 314 2.25 -20.81 -17.69
C LEU A 314 2.73 -21.71 -18.85
N GLU A 315 2.27 -21.46 -20.07
CA GLU A 315 2.48 -22.32 -21.25
C GLU A 315 3.33 -21.68 -22.35
N GLY A 316 3.74 -20.42 -22.16
CA GLY A 316 4.68 -19.72 -23.04
C GLY A 316 4.24 -19.65 -24.50
N ALA A 317 5.17 -19.89 -25.40
CA ALA A 317 5.01 -19.83 -26.85
C ALA A 317 3.90 -20.75 -27.37
N LYS A 318 3.62 -21.88 -26.70
CA LYS A 318 2.51 -22.76 -27.08
C LYS A 318 1.16 -22.03 -26.94
N ALA A 319 0.88 -21.47 -25.77
CA ALA A 319 -0.35 -20.72 -25.53
C ALA A 319 -0.48 -19.49 -26.43
N ILE A 320 0.64 -18.82 -26.75
CA ILE A 320 0.66 -17.68 -27.67
C ILE A 320 0.22 -18.13 -29.06
N LYS A 321 0.85 -19.19 -29.60
CA LYS A 321 0.52 -19.72 -30.94
C LYS A 321 -0.92 -20.21 -31.04
N ASP A 322 -1.45 -20.82 -29.98
CA ASP A 322 -2.84 -21.26 -29.91
C ASP A 322 -3.85 -20.08 -29.97
N GLN A 323 -3.39 -18.86 -29.63
CA GLN A 323 -4.19 -17.64 -29.59
C GLN A 323 -3.85 -16.63 -30.69
N LEU A 324 -2.88 -16.93 -31.55
CA LEU A 324 -2.56 -16.07 -32.69
C LEU A 324 -3.53 -16.36 -33.82
N LEU A 325 -4.16 -15.31 -34.36
CA LEU A 325 -4.89 -15.42 -35.61
C LEU A 325 -3.91 -15.66 -36.76
N ALA A 326 -4.40 -16.31 -37.83
CA ALA A 326 -3.55 -16.74 -38.94
C ALA A 326 -2.90 -15.59 -39.72
N ASP A 327 -3.48 -14.39 -39.65
CA ASP A 327 -3.04 -13.15 -40.29
C ASP A 327 -2.23 -12.23 -39.35
N GLU A 328 -2.11 -12.57 -38.06
CA GLU A 328 -1.25 -11.83 -37.12
C GLU A 328 0.24 -12.10 -37.39
N GLU A 329 1.08 -11.14 -37.02
CA GLU A 329 2.54 -11.31 -37.06
C GLU A 329 2.96 -12.51 -36.18
N PRO A 330 3.72 -13.47 -36.73
CA PRO A 330 4.12 -14.65 -35.98
C PRO A 330 5.07 -14.28 -34.85
N LEU A 331 5.11 -15.13 -33.83
CA LEU A 331 6.05 -15.02 -32.72
C LEU A 331 7.50 -15.03 -33.25
N PRO A 332 8.37 -14.06 -32.87
CA PRO A 332 9.72 -13.96 -33.43
C PRO A 332 10.59 -15.21 -33.25
N ASP A 333 10.54 -15.82 -32.06
CA ASP A 333 11.04 -17.16 -31.81
C ASP A 333 9.85 -18.08 -31.49
N PRO A 334 9.50 -19.05 -32.36
CA PRO A 334 8.36 -19.95 -32.18
C PRO A 334 8.36 -20.78 -30.90
N ASN A 335 9.47 -20.82 -30.16
CA ASN A 335 9.65 -21.58 -28.93
C ASN A 335 9.91 -20.69 -27.70
N TRP A 336 9.83 -19.35 -27.82
CA TRP A 336 10.08 -18.43 -26.72
C TRP A 336 8.87 -17.52 -26.42
N PRO A 337 8.48 -17.35 -25.14
CA PRO A 337 9.02 -17.99 -23.95
C PRO A 337 8.74 -19.49 -23.91
N GLU A 338 9.60 -20.24 -23.24
CA GLU A 338 9.37 -21.67 -22.99
C GLU A 338 8.16 -21.85 -22.04
N ARG A 339 7.54 -23.04 -22.03
CA ARG A 339 6.54 -23.37 -21.01
C ARG A 339 7.21 -23.47 -19.64
N MET A 340 6.48 -23.16 -18.57
CA MET A 340 6.95 -23.48 -17.22
C MET A 340 7.17 -24.99 -17.10
N GLU A 341 8.28 -25.39 -16.47
CA GLU A 341 8.57 -26.79 -16.19
C GLU A 341 7.45 -27.43 -15.34
N ASP A 342 7.25 -28.73 -15.54
CA ASP A 342 6.25 -29.50 -14.81
C ASP A 342 6.57 -29.51 -13.31
N PHE A 343 5.56 -29.42 -12.46
CA PHE A 343 5.72 -29.37 -11.00
C PHE A 343 6.58 -28.20 -10.51
N SER A 344 6.56 -27.07 -11.22
CA SER A 344 7.31 -25.88 -10.82
C SER A 344 6.63 -25.10 -9.70
N ILE A 345 7.44 -24.34 -8.94
CA ILE A 345 6.98 -23.41 -7.92
C ILE A 345 6.96 -22.01 -8.53
N PHE A 346 5.79 -21.39 -8.53
CA PHE A 346 5.58 -20.06 -9.10
C PHE A 346 5.24 -19.06 -8.00
N PHE A 347 6.13 -18.08 -7.81
CA PHE A 347 5.89 -16.94 -6.93
C PHE A 347 5.08 -15.85 -7.64
N GLY A 348 3.78 -15.77 -7.33
CA GLY A 348 2.88 -14.73 -7.82
C GLY A 348 2.94 -13.48 -6.95
N GLY A 349 3.51 -12.38 -7.44
CA GLY A 349 3.76 -11.21 -6.61
C GLY A 349 2.61 -10.21 -6.58
N THR A 350 2.08 -9.83 -7.71
CA THR A 350 1.02 -8.82 -7.84
C THR A 350 -0.37 -9.46 -7.71
N ASP A 351 -1.41 -8.63 -7.56
CA ASP A 351 -2.81 -9.12 -7.58
C ASP A 351 -3.10 -9.97 -8.83
N PRO A 352 -2.83 -9.50 -10.06
CA PRO A 352 -2.92 -10.34 -11.26
C PRO A 352 -2.04 -11.59 -11.19
N GLY A 353 -0.79 -11.45 -10.73
CA GLY A 353 0.19 -12.55 -10.61
C GLY A 353 -0.24 -13.70 -9.71
N ARG A 354 -1.09 -13.45 -8.72
CA ARG A 354 -1.68 -14.52 -7.89
C ARG A 354 -3.08 -14.91 -8.32
N PHE A 355 -3.97 -13.98 -8.65
CA PHE A 355 -5.37 -14.33 -8.90
C PHE A 355 -5.61 -14.95 -10.27
N VAL A 356 -4.94 -14.46 -11.32
CA VAL A 356 -5.12 -15.00 -12.67
C VAL A 356 -4.57 -16.43 -12.77
N PRO A 357 -3.33 -16.73 -12.32
CA PRO A 357 -2.83 -18.11 -12.31
C PRO A 357 -3.64 -19.00 -11.37
N THR A 358 -4.10 -18.51 -10.21
CA THR A 358 -5.00 -19.30 -9.33
C THR A 358 -6.24 -19.75 -10.08
N TYR A 359 -6.92 -18.82 -10.78
CA TYR A 359 -8.08 -19.17 -11.59
C TYR A 359 -7.74 -20.21 -12.65
N MET A 360 -6.61 -20.05 -13.36
CA MET A 360 -6.22 -20.97 -14.42
C MET A 360 -5.88 -22.37 -13.91
N ILE A 361 -5.12 -22.47 -12.82
CA ILE A 361 -4.67 -23.72 -12.24
C ILE A 361 -5.88 -24.48 -11.67
N TYR A 362 -6.73 -23.80 -10.89
CA TYR A 362 -7.74 -24.48 -10.07
C TYR A 362 -9.16 -24.45 -10.63
N ALA A 363 -9.53 -23.42 -11.38
CA ALA A 363 -10.89 -23.30 -11.94
C ALA A 363 -10.92 -23.75 -13.41
N ALA A 364 -9.95 -23.31 -14.22
CA ALA A 364 -9.86 -23.69 -15.63
C ALA A 364 -9.12 -25.02 -15.87
N ASN A 365 -8.44 -25.55 -14.85
CA ASN A 365 -7.62 -26.78 -14.93
C ASN A 365 -6.59 -26.72 -16.08
N TYR A 366 -5.99 -25.56 -16.29
CA TYR A 366 -5.09 -25.28 -17.41
C TYR A 366 -3.67 -25.81 -17.18
N ARG A 367 -3.15 -25.63 -15.95
CA ARG A 367 -1.84 -26.14 -15.48
C ARG A 367 -1.93 -26.57 -14.01
N PRO A 368 -2.70 -27.62 -13.70
CA PRO A 368 -2.91 -28.06 -12.31
C PRO A 368 -1.63 -28.58 -11.62
N ASP A 369 -0.56 -28.79 -12.38
CA ASP A 369 0.75 -29.24 -11.90
C ASP A 369 1.63 -28.10 -11.33
N VAL A 370 1.30 -26.83 -11.54
CA VAL A 370 2.12 -25.70 -11.05
C VAL A 370 1.68 -25.30 -9.65
N TYR A 371 2.63 -25.21 -8.70
CA TYR A 371 2.37 -24.75 -7.35
C TYR A 371 2.48 -23.23 -7.28
N LEU A 372 1.37 -22.54 -7.08
CA LEU A 372 1.33 -21.09 -6.98
C LEU A 372 1.38 -20.63 -5.52
N ILE A 373 2.34 -19.76 -5.20
CA ILE A 373 2.54 -19.20 -3.86
C ILE A 373 2.72 -17.68 -3.98
N THR A 374 2.05 -16.86 -3.16
CA THR A 374 2.26 -15.41 -3.20
C THR A 374 3.50 -14.99 -2.42
N GLN A 375 4.42 -14.26 -3.07
CA GLN A 375 5.63 -13.75 -2.40
C GLN A 375 5.31 -12.75 -1.28
N ASN A 376 4.11 -12.15 -1.27
CA ASN A 376 3.77 -11.04 -0.38
C ASN A 376 3.22 -11.44 1.00
N ALA A 377 2.90 -12.72 1.22
CA ALA A 377 2.15 -13.14 2.42
C ALA A 377 2.85 -14.22 3.24
N LEU A 378 4.08 -14.60 2.92
CA LEU A 378 4.79 -15.70 3.59
C LEU A 378 5.04 -15.44 5.09
N ALA A 379 5.15 -14.19 5.52
CA ALA A 379 5.27 -13.82 6.92
C ALA A 379 3.94 -13.89 7.70
N ASP A 380 2.80 -14.03 7.01
CA ASP A 380 1.49 -14.22 7.63
C ASP A 380 1.26 -15.71 7.94
N ASP A 381 1.22 -16.06 9.22
CA ASP A 381 1.01 -17.44 9.69
C ASP A 381 -0.34 -18.04 9.23
N THR A 382 -1.36 -17.20 9.02
CA THR A 382 -2.66 -17.68 8.51
C THR A 382 -2.55 -18.10 7.05
N TYR A 383 -1.84 -17.33 6.23
CA TYR A 383 -1.55 -17.68 4.84
C TYR A 383 -0.65 -18.92 4.77
N MET A 384 0.44 -18.95 5.54
CA MET A 384 1.35 -20.11 5.55
C MET A 384 0.68 -21.41 6.00
N SER A 385 -0.32 -21.33 6.88
CA SER A 385 -1.09 -22.51 7.28
C SER A 385 -1.90 -23.09 6.12
N VAL A 386 -2.44 -22.24 5.25
CA VAL A 386 -3.14 -22.67 4.03
C VAL A 386 -2.18 -23.37 3.08
N GLU A 387 -1.03 -22.77 2.82
CA GLU A 387 -0.02 -23.33 1.91
C GLU A 387 0.49 -24.69 2.41
N ARG A 388 0.68 -24.85 3.73
CA ARG A 388 1.05 -26.15 4.32
C ARG A 388 -0.04 -27.20 4.11
N ASP A 389 -1.31 -26.83 4.24
CA ASP A 389 -2.42 -27.76 4.01
C ASP A 389 -2.61 -28.11 2.53
N LEU A 390 -2.31 -27.18 1.62
CA LEU A 390 -2.48 -27.38 0.17
C LEU A 390 -1.32 -28.16 -0.44
N TYR A 391 -0.09 -27.86 -0.04
CA TYR A 391 1.11 -28.29 -0.75
C TYR A 391 2.15 -28.97 0.13
N GLY A 392 1.95 -29.02 1.46
CA GLY A 392 2.96 -29.48 2.40
C GLY A 392 3.40 -30.95 2.24
N ASP A 393 2.60 -31.75 1.52
CA ASP A 393 2.94 -33.14 1.16
C ASP A 393 3.82 -33.23 -0.11
N GLU A 394 3.86 -32.18 -0.94
CA GLU A 394 4.48 -32.20 -2.27
C GLU A 394 5.75 -31.34 -2.35
N ILE A 395 5.70 -30.12 -1.79
CA ILE A 395 6.80 -29.15 -1.75
C ILE A 395 7.05 -28.67 -0.32
N TRP A 396 8.26 -28.17 -0.07
CA TRP A 396 8.62 -27.69 1.25
C TRP A 396 8.02 -26.30 1.51
N ILE A 397 7.15 -26.25 2.51
CA ILE A 397 6.49 -25.02 2.96
C ILE A 397 7.00 -24.69 4.38
N PRO A 398 7.56 -23.48 4.62
CA PRO A 398 8.11 -23.10 5.92
C PRO A 398 7.16 -23.36 7.10
N SER A 399 7.71 -23.94 8.18
CA SER A 399 7.02 -24.14 9.45
C SER A 399 6.92 -22.84 10.27
N LYS A 400 6.25 -22.92 11.43
CA LYS A 400 6.17 -21.77 12.35
C LYS A 400 7.54 -21.43 12.94
N GLU A 401 8.35 -22.46 13.19
CA GLU A 401 9.71 -22.35 13.67
C GLU A 401 10.61 -21.66 12.63
N ASP A 402 10.48 -22.04 11.35
CA ASP A 402 11.21 -21.40 10.24
C ASP A 402 10.81 -19.93 10.08
N SER A 403 9.50 -19.62 10.22
CA SER A 403 9.01 -18.25 10.23
C SER A 403 9.64 -17.45 11.38
N ALA A 404 9.60 -17.97 12.61
CA ALA A 404 10.25 -17.32 13.75
C ALA A 404 11.76 -17.10 13.53
N GLN A 405 12.44 -18.05 12.88
CA GLN A 405 13.84 -17.90 12.48
C GLN A 405 14.04 -16.77 11.47
N ALA A 406 13.18 -16.65 10.46
CA ALA A 406 13.26 -15.57 9.47
C ALA A 406 13.09 -14.17 10.12
N PHE A 407 12.17 -14.04 11.09
CA PHE A 407 12.04 -12.81 11.89
C PHE A 407 13.32 -12.50 12.68
N ASN A 408 13.94 -13.51 13.31
CA ASN A 408 15.18 -13.33 14.06
C ASN A 408 16.35 -12.92 13.15
N ILE A 409 16.48 -13.54 11.97
CA ILE A 409 17.49 -13.15 10.95
C ILE A 409 17.31 -11.69 10.57
N TYR A 410 16.08 -11.26 10.27
CA TYR A 410 15.80 -9.87 9.91
C TYR A 410 16.22 -8.90 11.03
N VAL A 411 15.89 -9.21 12.29
CA VAL A 411 16.28 -8.35 13.43
C VAL A 411 17.79 -8.29 13.61
N ASP A 412 18.49 -9.42 13.55
CA ASP A 412 19.96 -9.46 13.67
C ASP A 412 20.62 -8.62 12.55
N GLU A 413 20.18 -8.80 11.30
CA GLU A 413 20.76 -8.10 10.15
C GLU A 413 20.47 -6.60 10.17
N VAL A 414 19.31 -6.17 10.69
CA VAL A 414 19.02 -4.74 10.91
C VAL A 414 19.89 -4.17 12.04
N GLN A 415 20.06 -4.88 13.16
CA GLN A 415 20.90 -4.45 14.26
C GLN A 415 22.37 -4.33 13.87
N ARG A 416 22.85 -5.21 12.98
CA ARG A 416 24.20 -5.19 12.43
C ARG A 416 24.40 -4.19 11.29
N GLY A 417 23.33 -3.51 10.85
CA GLY A 417 23.38 -2.56 9.74
C GLY A 417 23.59 -3.21 8.37
N VAL A 418 23.39 -4.52 8.24
CA VAL A 418 23.43 -5.25 6.97
C VAL A 418 22.16 -4.97 6.16
N ARG A 419 21.00 -4.95 6.83
CA ARG A 419 19.72 -4.56 6.24
C ARG A 419 19.28 -3.18 6.72
N PRO A 420 18.59 -2.41 5.86
CA PRO A 420 17.95 -1.17 6.28
C PRO A 420 16.81 -1.44 7.27
N ALA A 421 16.64 -0.53 8.24
CA ALA A 421 15.52 -0.55 9.18
C ALA A 421 14.23 -0.06 8.49
N ASN A 422 13.65 -0.91 7.63
CA ASN A 422 12.51 -0.60 6.77
C ASN A 422 11.14 -0.76 7.46
N GLY A 423 11.10 -0.91 8.79
CA GLY A 423 9.87 -1.01 9.57
C GLY A 423 10.14 -0.75 11.05
N ASP A 424 9.09 -0.39 11.79
CA ASP A 424 9.20 -0.21 13.24
C ASP A 424 9.32 -1.60 13.90
N LEU A 425 10.39 -1.78 14.66
CA LEU A 425 10.63 -2.97 15.48
C LEU A 425 10.09 -2.71 16.88
N LYS A 426 9.08 -3.47 17.30
CA LYS A 426 8.61 -3.50 18.69
C LYS A 426 8.89 -4.86 19.28
N ILE A 427 9.66 -4.89 20.36
CA ILE A 427 9.89 -6.10 21.14
C ILE A 427 8.94 -6.05 22.33
N GLU A 428 7.86 -6.82 22.27
CA GLU A 428 6.89 -6.95 23.37
C GLU A 428 6.94 -8.39 23.92
N ASN A 429 7.21 -8.53 25.23
CA ASN A 429 7.24 -9.83 25.92
C ASN A 429 8.19 -10.88 25.31
N GLY A 430 9.32 -10.45 24.74
CA GLY A 430 10.29 -11.35 24.08
C GLY A 430 9.87 -11.83 22.69
N ARG A 431 8.75 -11.32 22.14
CA ARG A 431 8.37 -11.51 20.73
C ARG A 431 8.67 -10.26 19.93
N VAL A 432 9.31 -10.45 18.79
CA VAL A 432 9.57 -9.38 17.82
C VAL A 432 8.30 -9.17 17.01
N GLN A 433 7.82 -7.93 16.99
CA GLN A 433 6.78 -7.48 16.08
C GLN A 433 7.38 -6.47 15.10
N VAL A 434 7.22 -6.74 13.81
CA VAL A 434 7.63 -5.84 12.73
C VAL A 434 6.38 -5.20 12.16
N THR A 435 6.35 -3.87 12.11
CA THR A 435 5.26 -3.14 11.47
C THR A 435 5.78 -2.35 10.27
N GLY A 436 4.97 -2.31 9.21
CA GLY A 436 5.30 -1.65 7.94
C GLY A 436 5.54 -2.66 6.81
N ALA A 437 4.95 -2.38 5.65
CA ALA A 437 4.97 -3.28 4.50
C ALA A 437 6.40 -3.63 4.03
N LEU A 438 7.33 -2.67 4.05
CA LEU A 438 8.70 -2.90 3.60
C LEU A 438 9.47 -3.86 4.51
N GLY A 439 9.36 -3.71 5.84
CA GLY A 439 9.97 -4.65 6.78
C GLY A 439 9.41 -6.08 6.67
N VAL A 440 8.09 -6.20 6.45
CA VAL A 440 7.46 -7.51 6.19
C VAL A 440 7.98 -8.13 4.88
N MET A 441 8.18 -7.32 3.84
CA MET A 441 8.72 -7.82 2.57
C MET A 441 10.17 -8.28 2.65
N GLU A 442 11.00 -7.68 3.51
CA GLU A 442 12.36 -8.18 3.79
C GLU A 442 12.31 -9.60 4.39
N ILE A 443 11.37 -9.85 5.33
CA ILE A 443 11.15 -11.17 5.93
C ILE A 443 10.64 -12.16 4.88
N ASN A 444 9.69 -11.77 4.04
CA ASN A 444 9.25 -12.59 2.90
C ASN A 444 10.40 -12.92 1.95
N GLY A 445 11.35 -12.00 1.75
CA GLY A 445 12.58 -12.23 1.02
C GLY A 445 13.45 -13.33 1.63
N ILE A 446 13.52 -13.42 2.96
CA ILE A 446 14.22 -14.50 3.66
C ILE A 446 13.47 -15.83 3.49
N LEU A 447 12.15 -15.84 3.64
CA LEU A 447 11.33 -17.05 3.51
C LEU A 447 11.34 -17.63 2.10
N THR A 448 11.20 -16.80 1.07
CA THR A 448 11.36 -17.24 -0.34
C THR A 448 12.75 -17.83 -0.58
N LYS A 449 13.80 -17.29 0.05
CA LYS A 449 15.15 -17.84 -0.05
C LYS A 449 15.25 -19.22 0.59
N MET A 450 14.67 -19.42 1.78
CA MET A 450 14.65 -20.72 2.45
C MET A 450 13.97 -21.78 1.56
N MET A 451 12.83 -21.43 0.96
CA MET A 451 12.10 -22.33 0.05
C MET A 451 12.92 -22.69 -1.18
N PHE A 452 13.54 -21.68 -1.81
CA PHE A 452 14.42 -21.90 -2.94
C PHE A 452 15.61 -22.79 -2.57
N ASP A 453 16.31 -22.50 -1.47
CA ASP A 453 17.49 -23.27 -1.06
C ASP A 453 17.15 -24.75 -0.78
N HIS A 454 15.94 -25.02 -0.27
CA HIS A 454 15.45 -26.37 -0.03
C HIS A 454 15.10 -27.12 -1.33
N ASP A 455 14.28 -26.52 -2.20
CA ASP A 455 13.65 -27.23 -3.33
C ASP A 455 14.26 -26.98 -4.70
N ARG A 456 15.24 -26.07 -4.86
CA ARG A 456 15.86 -25.74 -6.17
C ARG A 456 16.48 -26.91 -6.92
N LEU A 457 16.72 -28.05 -6.24
CA LEU A 457 17.23 -29.28 -6.88
C LEU A 457 16.12 -30.17 -7.42
N ARG A 458 14.89 -30.01 -6.93
CA ARG A 458 13.71 -30.84 -7.24
C ARG A 458 12.72 -30.13 -8.15
N HIS A 459 12.57 -28.81 -7.98
CA HIS A 459 11.57 -28.00 -8.67
C HIS A 459 12.22 -26.79 -9.33
N ALA A 460 11.69 -26.41 -10.50
CA ALA A 460 11.99 -25.12 -11.11
C ALA A 460 11.23 -24.00 -10.38
N PHE A 461 11.81 -22.80 -10.38
CA PHE A 461 11.22 -21.64 -9.73
C PHE A 461 10.98 -20.51 -10.73
N TYR A 462 9.83 -19.86 -10.61
CA TYR A 462 9.44 -18.72 -11.41
C TYR A 462 8.92 -17.60 -10.52
N VAL A 463 9.05 -16.35 -10.97
CA VAL A 463 8.56 -15.20 -10.21
C VAL A 463 7.94 -14.15 -11.12
N GLU A 464 6.75 -13.73 -10.73
CA GLU A 464 6.11 -12.50 -11.17
C GLU A 464 6.35 -11.46 -10.06
N GLU A 465 7.25 -10.50 -10.29
CA GLU A 465 7.79 -9.67 -9.20
C GLU A 465 6.82 -8.54 -8.79
N SER A 466 6.43 -8.50 -7.51
CA SER A 466 5.79 -7.32 -6.89
C SER A 466 6.82 -6.34 -6.34
N TYR A 467 7.54 -6.78 -5.32
CA TYR A 467 8.65 -6.09 -4.66
C TYR A 467 9.96 -6.73 -5.08
N VAL A 468 10.98 -5.89 -5.23
CA VAL A 468 12.35 -6.32 -5.51
C VAL A 468 12.85 -7.15 -4.32
N ILE A 469 13.19 -8.42 -4.58
CA ILE A 469 13.83 -9.31 -3.59
C ILE A 469 15.30 -9.48 -4.00
N PRO A 470 16.26 -8.80 -3.31
CA PRO A 470 17.62 -8.65 -3.82
C PRO A 470 18.36 -9.95 -4.13
N TRP A 471 18.20 -10.99 -3.29
CA TRP A 471 18.93 -12.25 -3.48
C TRP A 471 18.57 -12.97 -4.78
N MET A 472 17.35 -12.77 -5.30
CA MET A 472 16.88 -13.45 -6.52
C MET A 472 17.69 -13.02 -7.74
N TYR A 473 18.15 -11.76 -7.81
CA TYR A 473 18.75 -11.18 -9.01
C TYR A 473 20.02 -11.89 -9.48
N ASP A 474 20.76 -12.54 -8.59
CA ASP A 474 21.90 -13.37 -8.97
C ASP A 474 21.48 -14.63 -9.74
N TYR A 475 20.24 -15.09 -9.55
CA TYR A 475 19.66 -16.31 -10.12
C TYR A 475 18.66 -16.03 -11.26
N LEU A 476 18.17 -14.79 -11.39
CA LEU A 476 17.13 -14.44 -12.37
C LEU A 476 17.63 -14.44 -13.81
N SER A 477 16.78 -14.95 -14.70
CA SER A 477 16.83 -14.74 -16.15
C SER A 477 15.45 -14.35 -16.69
N PRO A 478 15.37 -13.57 -17.78
CA PRO A 478 14.09 -13.29 -18.44
C PRO A 478 13.39 -14.59 -18.85
N HIS A 479 12.06 -14.60 -18.85
CA HIS A 479 11.22 -15.74 -19.25
C HIS A 479 9.88 -15.23 -19.83
N GLY A 480 9.95 -14.38 -20.84
CA GLY A 480 8.79 -13.77 -21.48
C GLY A 480 8.11 -12.76 -20.57
N LEU A 481 6.89 -13.08 -20.11
CA LEU A 481 6.11 -12.20 -19.23
C LEU A 481 6.66 -12.09 -17.81
N ILE A 482 7.47 -13.05 -17.38
CA ILE A 482 7.99 -13.18 -16.02
C ILE A 482 9.48 -13.51 -16.04
N MET A 483 10.03 -13.89 -14.89
CA MET A 483 11.42 -14.30 -14.77
C MET A 483 11.53 -15.71 -14.17
N LYS A 484 12.55 -16.45 -14.62
CA LYS A 484 12.92 -17.74 -14.04
C LYS A 484 13.97 -17.52 -12.96
N ILE A 485 13.78 -18.13 -11.79
CA ILE A 485 14.80 -18.23 -10.74
C ILE A 485 15.58 -19.53 -10.99
N ASN A 486 16.75 -19.40 -11.61
CA ASN A 486 17.56 -20.55 -11.98
C ASN A 486 18.16 -21.23 -10.74
N LYS A 487 18.41 -22.54 -10.82
CA LYS A 487 19.00 -23.34 -9.73
C LYS A 487 20.35 -22.82 -9.23
N ASN A 488 21.17 -22.26 -10.13
CA ASN A 488 22.50 -21.72 -9.84
C ASN A 488 22.54 -20.23 -10.20
N PRO A 489 23.45 -19.44 -9.59
CA PRO A 489 23.68 -18.07 -10.01
C PRO A 489 23.90 -18.02 -11.53
N THR A 490 23.11 -17.19 -12.20
CA THR A 490 23.03 -17.15 -13.65
C THR A 490 23.66 -15.85 -14.14
N PRO A 491 24.84 -15.93 -14.78
CA PRO A 491 25.43 -14.80 -15.48
C PRO A 491 24.48 -14.28 -16.56
N TYR A 492 24.66 -13.02 -16.95
CA TYR A 492 23.92 -12.46 -18.07
C TYR A 492 24.17 -13.28 -19.35
N ASN A 493 23.09 -13.68 -20.02
CA ASN A 493 23.13 -14.37 -21.30
C ASN A 493 22.60 -13.45 -22.42
N PRO A 494 23.47 -12.95 -23.33
CA PRO A 494 23.06 -12.10 -24.44
C PRO A 494 22.02 -12.74 -25.37
N ALA A 495 22.08 -14.06 -25.58
CA ALA A 495 21.16 -14.74 -26.48
C ALA A 495 19.73 -14.79 -25.89
N THR A 496 19.60 -15.09 -24.59
CA THR A 496 18.31 -15.04 -23.90
C THR A 496 17.76 -13.61 -23.85
N ALA A 497 18.62 -12.63 -23.61
CA ALA A 497 18.22 -11.23 -23.60
C ALA A 497 17.76 -10.74 -24.98
N ALA A 498 18.39 -11.19 -26.07
CA ALA A 498 17.95 -10.90 -27.43
C ALA A 498 16.55 -11.49 -27.71
N LYS A 499 16.32 -12.76 -27.36
CA LYS A 499 14.99 -13.39 -27.48
C LYS A 499 13.91 -12.65 -26.70
N ASP A 500 14.23 -12.23 -25.47
CA ASP A 500 13.33 -11.43 -24.64
C ASP A 500 13.04 -10.05 -25.25
N ALA A 501 14.07 -9.38 -25.78
CA ALA A 501 13.91 -8.10 -26.45
C ALA A 501 13.02 -8.23 -27.70
N ASP A 502 13.26 -9.22 -28.55
CA ASP A 502 12.46 -9.48 -29.75
C ASP A 502 11.00 -9.82 -29.37
N PHE A 503 10.81 -10.65 -28.33
CA PHE A 503 9.48 -10.97 -27.81
C PHE A 503 8.73 -9.73 -27.31
N TRP A 504 9.37 -8.88 -26.51
CA TRP A 504 8.71 -7.70 -25.95
C TRP A 504 8.50 -6.58 -26.98
N ASP A 505 9.37 -6.42 -27.97
CA ASP A 505 9.10 -5.55 -29.11
C ASP A 505 7.82 -5.99 -29.84
N TRP A 506 7.77 -7.26 -30.24
CA TRP A 506 6.61 -7.86 -30.88
C TRP A 506 5.34 -7.75 -30.02
N TYR A 507 5.42 -8.14 -28.74
CA TYR A 507 4.25 -8.19 -27.88
C TYR A 507 3.74 -6.80 -27.51
N THR A 508 4.63 -5.83 -27.35
CA THR A 508 4.24 -4.42 -27.16
C THR A 508 3.49 -3.92 -28.38
N ARG A 509 3.96 -4.19 -29.60
CA ARG A 509 3.25 -3.82 -30.83
C ARG A 509 1.88 -4.51 -30.92
N ARG A 510 1.82 -5.81 -30.61
CA ARG A 510 0.57 -6.58 -30.58
C ARG A 510 -0.45 -5.97 -29.62
N LEU A 511 -0.07 -5.76 -28.36
CA LEU A 511 -0.94 -5.15 -27.34
C LEU A 511 -1.39 -3.74 -27.74
N LEU A 512 -0.47 -2.90 -28.23
CA LEU A 512 -0.80 -1.52 -28.60
C LEU A 512 -1.63 -1.42 -29.90
N SER A 513 -1.60 -2.44 -30.75
CA SER A 513 -2.44 -2.53 -31.95
C SER A 513 -3.87 -2.99 -31.64
N ASP A 514 -4.08 -3.66 -30.51
CA ASP A 514 -5.41 -4.07 -30.06
C ASP A 514 -6.18 -2.86 -29.49
N PRO A 515 -7.29 -2.43 -30.13
CA PRO A 515 -8.05 -1.28 -29.65
C PRO A 515 -8.66 -1.50 -28.25
N MET A 516 -8.85 -2.75 -27.83
CA MET A 516 -9.37 -3.07 -26.50
C MET A 516 -8.30 -2.89 -25.41
N TYR A 517 -7.02 -2.95 -25.75
CA TYR A 517 -5.95 -2.82 -24.75
C TYR A 517 -5.95 -1.45 -24.07
N ARG A 518 -6.15 -0.37 -24.83
CA ARG A 518 -6.25 0.99 -24.27
C ARG A 518 -7.50 1.19 -23.40
N ARG A 519 -8.51 0.34 -23.60
CA ARG A 519 -9.75 0.31 -22.81
C ARG A 519 -9.62 -0.61 -21.59
N ASP A 520 -8.58 -1.45 -21.51
CA ASP A 520 -8.34 -2.31 -20.36
C ASP A 520 -7.33 -1.68 -19.39
N PHE A 521 -7.84 -1.04 -18.35
CA PHE A 521 -6.99 -0.43 -17.32
C PHE A 521 -6.17 -1.50 -16.57
N ALA A 522 -6.76 -2.66 -16.27
CA ALA A 522 -6.08 -3.72 -15.53
C ALA A 522 -4.97 -4.35 -16.37
N GLY A 523 -5.23 -4.61 -17.65
CA GLY A 523 -4.26 -5.07 -18.63
C GLY A 523 -3.07 -4.11 -18.74
N GLN A 524 -3.33 -2.83 -19.01
CA GLN A 524 -2.28 -1.81 -19.13
C GLN A 524 -1.36 -1.78 -17.90
N LYS A 525 -1.95 -1.73 -16.71
CA LYS A 525 -1.19 -1.71 -15.45
C LYS A 525 -0.37 -2.99 -15.25
N SER A 526 -0.95 -4.15 -15.57
CA SER A 526 -0.32 -5.46 -15.35
C SER A 526 0.88 -5.66 -16.27
N PHE A 527 0.73 -5.50 -17.58
CA PHE A 527 1.83 -5.73 -18.52
C PHE A 527 2.93 -4.66 -18.42
N SER A 528 2.57 -3.40 -18.13
CA SER A 528 3.56 -2.36 -17.80
C SER A 528 4.41 -2.74 -16.58
N LYS A 529 3.78 -3.26 -15.53
CA LYS A 529 4.49 -3.71 -14.32
C LYS A 529 5.44 -4.87 -14.60
N LEU A 530 4.98 -5.89 -15.35
CA LEU A 530 5.83 -7.02 -15.76
C LEU A 530 7.07 -6.55 -16.51
N ARG A 531 6.89 -5.68 -17.50
CA ARG A 531 8.00 -5.18 -18.30
C ARG A 531 8.96 -4.30 -17.49
N ALA A 532 8.44 -3.49 -16.57
CA ALA A 532 9.26 -2.70 -15.65
C ALA A 532 10.09 -3.55 -14.68
N ALA A 533 9.57 -4.70 -14.23
CA ALA A 533 10.33 -5.64 -13.40
C ALA A 533 11.53 -6.23 -14.17
N ILE A 534 11.30 -6.67 -15.42
CA ILE A 534 12.36 -7.19 -16.30
C ILE A 534 13.39 -6.08 -16.64
N ALA A 535 12.95 -4.82 -16.78
CA ALA A 535 13.87 -3.69 -16.92
C ALA A 535 14.84 -3.57 -15.73
N GLY A 536 14.33 -3.75 -14.51
CA GLY A 536 15.14 -3.81 -13.29
C GLY A 536 16.17 -4.93 -13.31
N LEU A 537 15.82 -6.12 -13.82
CA LEU A 537 16.76 -7.22 -14.01
C LEU A 537 17.93 -6.80 -14.92
N TYR A 538 17.65 -6.18 -16.06
CA TYR A 538 18.71 -5.69 -16.95
C TYR A 538 19.61 -4.66 -16.27
N VAL A 539 19.05 -3.69 -15.55
CA VAL A 539 19.83 -2.70 -14.81
C VAL A 539 20.75 -3.37 -13.79
N LYS A 540 20.24 -4.33 -13.01
CA LYS A 540 21.03 -5.06 -12.01
C LYS A 540 22.12 -5.93 -12.60
N LYS A 541 21.97 -6.39 -13.85
CA LYS A 541 23.02 -7.07 -14.63
C LYS A 541 23.97 -6.09 -15.34
N GLY A 542 23.87 -4.78 -15.09
CA GLY A 542 24.71 -3.73 -15.69
C GLY A 542 24.36 -3.40 -17.14
N ARG A 543 23.20 -3.85 -17.63
CA ARG A 543 22.71 -3.70 -19.00
C ARG A 543 21.77 -2.51 -19.11
N PHE A 544 22.34 -1.32 -18.97
CA PHE A 544 21.56 -0.07 -18.92
C PHE A 544 20.82 0.25 -20.22
N ALA A 545 21.35 -0.15 -21.39
CA ALA A 545 20.70 0.10 -22.67
C ALA A 545 19.40 -0.72 -22.82
N GLU A 546 19.48 -2.01 -22.51
CA GLU A 546 18.36 -2.94 -22.49
C GLU A 546 17.34 -2.56 -21.41
N GLY A 547 17.81 -2.21 -20.21
CA GLY A 547 16.96 -1.69 -19.14
C GLY A 547 16.23 -0.41 -19.57
N ALA A 548 16.92 0.52 -20.23
CA ALA A 548 16.30 1.75 -20.73
C ALA A 548 15.25 1.47 -21.80
N GLN A 549 15.48 0.50 -22.69
CA GLN A 549 14.48 0.09 -23.68
C GLN A 549 13.26 -0.54 -23.00
N ALA A 550 13.47 -1.50 -22.10
CA ALA A 550 12.38 -2.15 -21.37
C ALA A 550 11.55 -1.16 -20.55
N PHE A 551 12.17 -0.17 -19.91
CA PHE A 551 11.42 0.89 -19.22
C PHE A 551 10.61 1.76 -20.18
N ARG A 552 11.13 2.09 -21.37
CA ARG A 552 10.35 2.83 -22.37
C ARG A 552 9.13 2.01 -22.84
N GLU A 553 9.31 0.72 -23.11
CA GLU A 553 8.22 -0.20 -23.46
C GLU A 553 7.18 -0.26 -22.33
N ALA A 554 7.61 -0.39 -21.07
CA ALA A 554 6.72 -0.36 -19.91
C ALA A 554 5.91 0.94 -19.81
N CYS A 555 6.53 2.10 -20.09
CA CYS A 555 5.83 3.39 -20.15
C CYS A 555 4.89 3.50 -21.35
N LEU A 556 5.20 2.89 -22.51
CA LEU A 556 4.31 2.87 -23.67
C LEU A 556 3.06 2.02 -23.42
N LEU A 557 3.25 0.85 -22.79
CA LEU A 557 2.19 -0.05 -22.38
C LEU A 557 1.22 0.63 -21.40
N TYR A 558 1.73 1.44 -20.49
CA TYR A 558 0.90 2.26 -19.61
C TYR A 558 1.53 3.63 -19.28
N PRO A 559 1.13 4.70 -20.00
CA PRO A 559 1.72 6.02 -19.85
C PRO A 559 1.59 6.65 -18.46
N ALA A 560 0.53 6.31 -17.70
CA ALA A 560 0.32 6.78 -16.33
C ALA A 560 0.89 5.84 -15.25
N SER A 561 1.74 4.89 -15.62
CA SER A 561 2.40 3.97 -14.68
C SER A 561 3.40 4.72 -13.79
N PRO A 562 3.14 4.89 -12.48
CA PRO A 562 4.13 5.53 -11.61
C PRO A 562 5.35 4.64 -11.45
N GLU A 563 5.15 3.32 -11.35
CA GLU A 563 6.22 2.35 -11.19
C GLU A 563 7.22 2.43 -12.35
N ALA A 564 6.74 2.32 -13.60
CA ALA A 564 7.62 2.35 -14.77
C ALA A 564 8.33 3.70 -14.90
N THR A 565 7.59 4.80 -14.75
CA THR A 565 8.11 6.18 -14.88
C THR A 565 9.17 6.50 -13.83
N PHE A 566 8.87 6.30 -12.54
CA PHE A 566 9.80 6.66 -11.47
C PHE A 566 11.02 5.73 -11.43
N ARG A 567 10.85 4.43 -11.71
CA ARG A 567 12.00 3.52 -11.82
C ARG A 567 12.86 3.86 -13.04
N TYR A 568 12.28 4.22 -14.18
CA TYR A 568 13.07 4.69 -15.32
C TYR A 568 13.91 5.93 -14.98
N VAL A 569 13.31 6.89 -14.27
CA VAL A 569 14.03 8.08 -13.77
C VAL A 569 15.17 7.67 -12.84
N GLN A 570 14.89 6.87 -11.82
CA GLN A 570 15.82 6.53 -10.75
C GLN A 570 16.95 5.60 -11.21
N GLU A 571 16.63 4.60 -12.03
CA GLU A 571 17.55 3.52 -12.40
C GLU A 571 18.31 3.80 -13.70
N ILE A 572 17.79 4.66 -14.59
CA ILE A 572 18.44 4.99 -15.87
C ILE A 572 18.80 6.46 -15.97
N LEU A 573 17.82 7.37 -15.90
CA LEU A 573 18.03 8.77 -16.29
C LEU A 573 18.89 9.53 -15.28
N PHE A 574 18.71 9.30 -13.98
CA PHE A 574 19.53 9.89 -12.92
C PHE A 574 21.01 9.44 -13.01
N PRO A 575 21.33 8.13 -13.07
CA PRO A 575 22.72 7.68 -13.30
C PRO A 575 23.33 8.24 -14.58
N ALA A 576 22.54 8.31 -15.66
CA ALA A 576 22.97 8.87 -16.94
C ALA A 576 23.00 10.41 -16.98
N ARG A 577 22.61 11.08 -15.88
CA ARG A 577 22.53 12.55 -15.75
C ARG A 577 21.69 13.22 -16.85
N GLN A 578 20.67 12.54 -17.35
CA GLN A 578 19.79 13.01 -18.43
C GLN A 578 18.66 13.89 -17.86
N TRP A 579 19.03 15.00 -17.21
CA TRP A 579 18.11 15.86 -16.45
C TRP A 579 16.95 16.43 -17.29
N ASP A 580 17.22 16.82 -18.54
CA ASP A 580 16.19 17.40 -19.40
C ASP A 580 15.11 16.35 -19.75
N LYS A 581 15.51 15.09 -19.99
CA LYS A 581 14.55 13.99 -20.20
C LYS A 581 13.76 13.65 -18.95
N VAL A 582 14.34 13.80 -17.76
CA VAL A 582 13.59 13.64 -16.51
C VAL A 582 12.49 14.70 -16.44
N LEU A 583 12.80 15.97 -16.71
CA LEU A 583 11.82 17.05 -16.68
C LEU A 583 10.73 16.84 -17.73
N GLU A 584 11.09 16.46 -18.95
CA GLU A 584 10.15 16.13 -20.03
C GLU A 584 9.19 14.99 -19.61
N LEU A 585 9.72 13.94 -19.01
CA LEU A 585 8.91 12.81 -18.54
C LEU A 585 8.00 13.20 -17.37
N MET A 586 8.46 14.08 -16.46
CA MET A 586 7.61 14.65 -15.42
C MET A 586 6.52 15.55 -16.00
N ASP A 587 6.82 16.37 -17.03
CA ASP A 587 5.84 17.22 -17.71
C ASP A 587 4.75 16.37 -18.36
N PHE A 588 5.15 15.31 -19.04
CA PHE A 588 4.24 14.33 -19.61
C PHE A 588 3.37 13.65 -18.55
N THR A 589 3.96 13.24 -17.43
CA THR A 589 3.24 12.59 -16.32
C THR A 589 2.22 13.53 -15.67
N ASP A 590 2.58 14.80 -15.46
CA ASP A 590 1.70 15.82 -14.88
C ASP A 590 0.56 16.19 -15.84
N ALA A 591 0.81 16.17 -17.15
CA ALA A 591 -0.24 16.38 -18.15
C ALA A 591 -1.26 15.23 -18.18
N LEU A 592 -0.80 13.99 -17.97
CA LEU A 592 -1.68 12.81 -17.88
C LEU A 592 -2.46 12.76 -16.57
N ASP A 593 -1.82 13.06 -15.44
CA ASP A 593 -2.44 13.07 -14.11
C ASP A 593 -2.11 14.38 -13.36
N PRO A 594 -2.91 15.44 -13.58
CA PRO A 594 -2.67 16.75 -12.95
C PRO A 594 -2.76 16.74 -11.42
N ASN A 595 -3.38 15.71 -10.83
CA ASN A 595 -3.49 15.57 -9.37
C ASN A 595 -2.31 14.78 -8.77
N ASN A 596 -1.41 14.24 -9.60
CA ASN A 596 -0.22 13.54 -9.13
C ASN A 596 0.76 14.52 -8.47
N THR A 597 0.95 14.36 -7.17
CA THR A 597 1.89 15.21 -6.40
C THR A 597 3.32 14.65 -6.34
N ARG A 598 3.55 13.43 -6.83
CA ARG A 598 4.83 12.70 -6.67
C ARG A 598 5.94 13.25 -7.56
N THR A 599 5.59 13.86 -8.70
CA THR A 599 6.55 14.44 -9.66
C THR A 599 7.27 15.66 -9.10
N ARG A 600 6.62 16.44 -8.20
CA ARG A 600 7.19 17.66 -7.61
C ARG A 600 8.53 17.39 -6.92
N GLY A 601 8.63 16.35 -6.10
CA GLY A 601 9.88 16.02 -5.41
C GLY A 601 11.01 15.66 -6.38
N VAL A 602 10.70 15.01 -7.50
CA VAL A 602 11.68 14.71 -8.55
C VAL A 602 12.14 15.99 -9.25
N ARG A 603 11.22 16.91 -9.56
CA ARG A 603 11.55 18.21 -10.18
C ARG A 603 12.43 19.06 -9.27
N ASP A 604 12.05 19.18 -7.99
CA ASP A 604 12.80 19.93 -7.00
C ASP A 604 14.23 19.38 -6.88
N TYR A 605 14.38 18.06 -6.86
CA TYR A 605 15.68 17.40 -6.90
C TYR A 605 16.48 17.76 -8.17
N VAL A 606 15.85 17.71 -9.35
CA VAL A 606 16.53 18.06 -10.63
C VAL A 606 16.96 19.53 -10.66
N VAL A 607 16.13 20.45 -10.17
CA VAL A 607 16.48 21.87 -10.08
C VAL A 607 17.66 22.07 -9.13
N GLN A 608 17.61 21.44 -7.95
CA GLN A 608 18.66 21.51 -6.96
C GLN A 608 19.98 20.96 -7.50
N ILE A 609 19.99 19.77 -8.12
CA ILE A 609 21.22 19.15 -8.62
C ILE A 609 21.82 19.95 -9.79
N ARG A 610 21.00 20.52 -10.68
CA ARG A 610 21.48 21.41 -11.76
C ARG A 610 22.14 22.67 -11.22
N SER A 611 21.55 23.27 -10.18
CA SER A 611 22.14 24.42 -9.49
C SER A 611 23.51 24.08 -8.91
N LEU A 612 23.60 22.96 -8.19
CA LEU A 612 24.85 22.47 -7.61
C LEU A 612 25.91 22.18 -8.68
N LEU A 613 25.55 21.52 -9.78
CA LEU A 613 26.48 21.22 -10.87
C LEU A 613 27.01 22.50 -11.54
N LYS A 614 26.16 23.52 -11.71
CA LYS A 614 26.56 24.82 -12.26
C LYS A 614 27.54 25.53 -11.32
N GLU A 615 27.26 25.53 -10.01
CA GLU A 615 28.16 26.10 -9.00
C GLU A 615 29.51 25.38 -8.99
N VAL A 616 29.51 24.05 -9.00
CA VAL A 616 30.72 23.23 -9.05
C VAL A 616 31.53 23.54 -10.31
N SER A 617 30.90 23.58 -11.48
CA SER A 617 31.59 23.91 -12.73
C SER A 617 32.22 25.30 -12.69
N ALA A 618 31.53 26.30 -12.13
CA ALA A 618 32.04 27.66 -12.02
C ALA A 618 33.24 27.75 -11.05
N LEU A 619 33.14 27.11 -9.88
CA LEU A 619 34.19 27.12 -8.86
C LEU A 619 35.40 26.26 -9.27
N GLU A 620 35.19 25.11 -9.92
CA GLU A 620 36.28 24.30 -10.50
C GLU A 620 37.00 25.07 -11.63
N ALA A 621 36.27 25.79 -12.49
CA ALA A 621 36.88 26.64 -13.52
C ALA A 621 37.70 27.79 -12.90
N LYS A 622 37.15 28.46 -11.89
CA LYS A 622 37.86 29.50 -11.12
C LYS A 622 39.14 28.95 -10.50
N LYS A 623 39.08 27.74 -9.93
CA LYS A 623 40.25 27.04 -9.35
C LYS A 623 41.34 26.76 -10.39
N ARG A 624 40.95 26.33 -11.60
CA ARG A 624 41.89 26.05 -12.71
C ARG A 624 42.63 27.31 -13.17
N VAL A 625 41.98 28.48 -13.13
CA VAL A 625 42.59 29.75 -13.56
C VAL A 625 43.44 30.37 -12.45
N GLN A 626 42.95 30.37 -11.21
CA GLN A 626 43.56 31.12 -10.11
C GLN A 626 44.54 30.30 -9.27
N ASN A 627 44.59 28.97 -9.45
CA ASN A 627 45.32 27.98 -8.64
C ASN A 627 44.95 27.93 -7.14
N VAL A 628 44.49 29.05 -6.55
CA VAL A 628 44.06 29.17 -5.16
C VAL A 628 42.66 29.79 -5.15
N LEU A 629 41.69 29.05 -4.61
CA LEU A 629 40.35 29.56 -4.33
C LEU A 629 40.34 30.32 -3.00
N SER A 630 39.43 31.29 -2.86
CA SER A 630 39.18 31.93 -1.57
C SER A 630 38.66 30.91 -0.54
N ARG A 631 38.79 31.20 0.76
CA ARG A 631 38.24 30.35 1.82
C ARG A 631 36.75 30.12 1.61
N GLU A 632 36.00 31.19 1.34
CA GLU A 632 34.55 31.12 1.06
C GLU A 632 34.22 30.22 -0.15
N ASP A 633 34.97 30.36 -1.25
CA ASP A 633 34.78 29.53 -2.44
C ASP A 633 35.09 28.05 -2.18
N ASN A 634 36.13 27.75 -1.37
CA ASN A 634 36.43 26.38 -0.96
C ASN A 634 35.30 25.79 -0.11
N TYR A 635 34.72 26.59 0.79
CA TYR A 635 33.55 26.18 1.58
C TYR A 635 32.33 25.88 0.70
N ARG A 636 32.01 26.78 -0.23
CA ARG A 636 30.88 26.59 -1.16
C ARG A 636 31.07 25.37 -2.05
N LEU A 637 32.27 25.19 -2.62
CA LEU A 637 32.58 24.01 -3.43
C LEU A 637 32.53 22.72 -2.61
N ALA A 638 33.02 22.74 -1.37
CA ALA A 638 32.96 21.59 -0.49
C ALA A 638 31.52 21.25 -0.05
N GLN A 639 30.68 22.25 0.20
CA GLN A 639 29.24 22.06 0.45
C GLN A 639 28.55 21.44 -0.76
N ALA A 640 28.86 21.91 -1.97
CA ALA A 640 28.31 21.34 -3.20
C ALA A 640 28.79 19.89 -3.42
N TYR A 641 30.08 19.61 -3.21
CA TYR A 641 30.61 18.23 -3.25
C TYR A 641 29.93 17.33 -2.23
N ARG A 642 29.74 17.79 -0.99
CA ARG A 642 29.02 17.07 0.05
C ARG A 642 27.58 16.75 -0.37
N ALA A 643 26.86 17.74 -0.89
CA ALA A 643 25.47 17.56 -1.36
C ALA A 643 25.36 16.55 -2.53
N MET A 644 26.43 16.38 -3.30
CA MET A 644 26.53 15.37 -4.38
C MET A 644 27.14 14.03 -3.92
N GLY A 645 27.41 13.84 -2.63
CA GLY A 645 28.02 12.62 -2.09
C GLY A 645 29.54 12.48 -2.34
N ARG A 646 30.22 13.51 -2.86
CA ARG A 646 31.67 13.55 -3.09
C ARG A 646 32.43 13.93 -1.82
N MET A 647 32.24 13.18 -0.73
CA MET A 647 32.76 13.53 0.61
C MET A 647 34.29 13.66 0.64
N ALA A 648 35.01 12.77 -0.02
CA ALA A 648 36.48 12.84 -0.07
C ALA A 648 37.00 14.10 -0.77
N ASP A 649 36.32 14.56 -1.83
CA ASP A 649 36.69 15.79 -2.53
C ASP A 649 36.36 17.03 -1.68
N ALA A 650 35.22 17.01 -0.98
CA ALA A 650 34.84 18.07 -0.04
C ALA A 650 35.88 18.20 1.08
N ALA A 651 36.29 17.07 1.68
CA ALA A 651 37.27 17.03 2.75
C ALA A 651 38.65 17.54 2.29
N ARG A 652 39.10 17.17 1.08
CA ARG A 652 40.37 17.68 0.52
C ARG A 652 40.41 19.19 0.39
N LEU A 653 39.29 19.85 0.10
CA LEU A 653 39.24 21.31 -0.01
C LEU A 653 39.32 22.01 1.34
N LEU A 654 38.87 21.34 2.40
CA LEU A 654 38.69 21.94 3.71
C LEU A 654 39.76 21.57 4.74
N LYS A 655 40.56 20.53 4.49
CA LYS A 655 41.55 20.01 5.46
C LYS A 655 42.52 21.08 5.97
N ASP A 656 42.99 21.97 5.10
CA ASP A 656 43.97 23.00 5.46
C ASP A 656 43.31 24.17 6.21
N GLY A 657 41.98 24.28 6.15
CA GLY A 657 41.19 25.31 6.83
C GLY A 657 41.10 25.14 8.35
N VAL A 658 41.28 23.92 8.87
CA VAL A 658 41.14 23.59 10.30
C VAL A 658 42.06 24.44 11.19
N ALA A 659 43.28 24.72 10.72
CA ALA A 659 44.25 25.54 11.46
C ALA A 659 43.74 26.97 11.71
N SER A 660 43.01 27.53 10.74
CA SER A 660 42.50 28.91 10.74
C SER A 660 41.05 29.07 11.20
N ALA A 661 40.34 27.96 11.45
CA ALA A 661 38.98 27.95 11.96
C ALA A 661 38.93 28.29 13.46
N THR A 662 38.05 29.22 13.82
CA THR A 662 37.82 29.70 15.19
C THR A 662 36.36 29.65 15.59
N ASP A 663 35.42 29.73 14.65
CA ASP A 663 33.98 29.67 14.91
C ASP A 663 33.52 28.25 15.26
N LYS A 664 32.61 28.12 16.25
CA LYS A 664 32.09 26.82 16.72
C LYS A 664 31.34 26.07 15.60
N THR A 665 30.53 26.78 14.81
CA THR A 665 29.71 26.21 13.73
C THR A 665 30.60 25.74 12.58
N GLU A 666 31.63 26.50 12.26
CA GLU A 666 32.63 26.13 11.27
C GLU A 666 33.40 24.87 11.70
N LEU A 667 33.86 24.80 12.95
CA LEU A 667 34.64 23.67 13.46
C LEU A 667 33.85 22.36 13.48
N ILE A 668 32.57 22.38 13.88
CA ILE A 668 31.74 21.17 13.87
C ILE A 668 31.40 20.73 12.44
N PHE A 669 31.20 21.67 11.51
CA PHE A 669 31.02 21.37 10.10
C PHE A 669 32.28 20.73 9.50
N LEU A 670 33.46 21.31 9.73
CA LEU A 670 34.74 20.76 9.29
C LEU A 670 34.95 19.35 9.84
N ALA A 671 34.72 19.15 11.13
CA ALA A 671 34.82 17.84 11.77
C ALA A 671 33.95 16.79 11.07
N ALA A 672 32.69 17.11 10.78
CA ALA A 672 31.78 16.20 10.09
C ALA A 672 32.28 15.86 8.68
N VAL A 673 32.59 16.87 7.86
CA VAL A 673 33.03 16.66 6.47
C VAL A 673 34.35 15.90 6.38
N LEU A 674 35.33 16.22 7.22
CA LEU A 674 36.64 15.57 7.23
C LEU A 674 36.53 14.13 7.73
N SER A 675 35.70 13.87 8.74
CA SER A 675 35.44 12.53 9.27
C SER A 675 34.79 11.64 8.20
N GLU A 676 33.70 12.11 7.58
CA GLU A 676 33.00 11.40 6.49
C GLU A 676 33.87 11.22 5.24
N GLY A 677 34.76 12.18 4.95
CA GLY A 677 35.69 12.13 3.82
C GLY A 677 36.97 11.33 4.06
N GLY A 678 37.17 10.76 5.25
CA GLY A 678 38.33 9.92 5.60
C GLY A 678 39.59 10.67 6.07
N PHE A 679 39.52 11.98 6.26
CA PHE A 679 40.60 12.84 6.78
C PHE A 679 40.55 12.88 8.31
N LEU A 680 40.73 11.70 8.91
CA LEU A 680 40.57 11.47 10.35
C LEU A 680 41.47 12.35 11.24
N PRO A 681 42.76 12.60 10.92
CA PRO A 681 43.61 13.47 11.74
C PRO A 681 43.10 14.91 11.81
N GLU A 682 42.72 15.50 10.67
CA GLU A 682 42.21 16.87 10.59
C GLU A 682 40.81 16.98 11.21
N ALA A 683 39.97 15.95 11.05
CA ALA A 683 38.67 15.86 11.72
C ALA A 683 38.82 15.86 13.25
N GLU A 684 39.78 15.09 13.78
CA GLU A 684 40.08 15.07 15.20
C GLU A 684 40.56 16.45 15.69
N GLN A 685 41.43 17.10 14.93
CA GLN A 685 41.93 18.44 15.28
C GLN A 685 40.78 19.47 15.34
N ALA A 686 39.84 19.40 14.39
CA ALA A 686 38.65 20.26 14.38
C ALA A 686 37.75 20.00 15.59
N LEU A 687 37.48 18.72 15.92
CA LEU A 687 36.69 18.35 17.10
C LEU A 687 37.36 18.78 18.41
N LEU A 688 38.66 18.59 18.55
CA LEU A 688 39.39 19.02 19.75
C LEU A 688 39.36 20.54 19.91
N LYS A 689 39.45 21.31 18.82
CA LYS A 689 39.27 22.77 18.86
C LYS A 689 37.85 23.16 19.27
N TYR A 690 36.83 22.51 18.69
CA TYR A 690 35.43 22.73 19.04
C TYR A 690 35.15 22.42 20.53
N LEU A 691 35.58 21.25 20.99
CA LEU A 691 35.38 20.78 22.37
C LEU A 691 36.16 21.61 23.39
N ARG A 692 37.24 22.32 23.02
CA ARG A 692 37.87 23.31 23.92
C ARG A 692 36.99 24.53 24.16
N GLN A 693 36.18 24.91 23.18
CA GLN A 693 35.27 26.07 23.27
C GLN A 693 33.89 25.69 23.82
N ALA A 694 33.49 24.43 23.69
CA ALA A 694 32.19 23.90 24.10
C ALA A 694 32.29 22.54 24.83
N PRO A 695 33.16 22.37 25.85
CA PRO A 695 33.51 21.05 26.40
C PRO A 695 32.34 20.32 27.06
N ARG A 696 31.27 21.04 27.43
CA ARG A 696 30.13 20.49 28.19
C ARG A 696 28.80 20.48 27.43
N GLU A 697 28.79 20.99 26.20
CA GLU A 697 27.54 21.29 25.48
C GLU A 697 27.11 20.16 24.52
N ASP A 698 28.05 19.37 23.98
CA ASP A 698 27.75 18.43 22.90
C ASP A 698 28.34 17.02 23.12
N MET A 699 27.49 16.10 23.54
CA MET A 699 27.87 14.69 23.75
C MET A 699 28.12 13.96 22.42
N SER A 700 27.49 14.42 21.34
CA SER A 700 27.66 13.84 20.00
C SER A 700 29.06 14.14 19.47
N ALA A 701 29.59 15.33 19.75
CA ALA A 701 30.97 15.69 19.41
C ALA A 701 32.01 14.84 20.17
N TRP A 702 31.79 14.57 21.46
CA TRP A 702 32.64 13.64 22.22
C TRP A 702 32.57 12.20 21.71
N ALA A 703 31.37 11.73 21.36
CA ALA A 703 31.17 10.42 20.75
C ALA A 703 31.87 10.32 19.38
N ALA A 704 31.73 11.33 18.52
CA ALA A 704 32.41 11.41 17.24
C ALA A 704 33.94 11.39 17.41
N LEU A 705 34.47 12.12 18.40
CA LEU A 705 35.90 12.12 18.72
C LEU A 705 36.38 10.71 19.14
N ALA A 706 35.60 10.02 19.97
CA ALA A 706 35.91 8.66 20.39
C ALA A 706 35.98 7.69 19.20
N LYS A 707 35.02 7.77 18.26
CA LYS A 707 35.03 6.95 17.02
C LYS A 707 36.27 7.20 16.18
N ILE A 708 36.63 8.46 15.97
CA ILE A 708 37.84 8.82 15.19
C ILE A 708 39.11 8.30 15.89
N GLN A 709 39.22 8.46 17.21
CA GLN A 709 40.35 7.95 17.98
C GLN A 709 40.45 6.42 17.93
N TYR A 710 39.31 5.73 17.96
CA TYR A 710 39.27 4.28 17.83
C TYR A 710 39.71 3.81 16.44
N LYS A 711 39.18 4.42 15.37
CA LYS A 711 39.57 4.14 13.96
C LYS A 711 41.06 4.40 13.68
N THR A 712 41.65 5.37 14.38
CA THR A 712 43.08 5.70 14.27
C THR A 712 43.98 4.90 15.22
N GLY A 713 43.46 3.83 15.86
CA GLY A 713 44.22 2.91 16.71
C GLY A 713 44.45 3.41 18.15
N ARG A 714 43.97 4.60 18.52
CA ARG A 714 44.16 5.22 19.85
C ARG A 714 43.04 4.83 20.81
N LYS A 715 42.88 3.53 21.05
CA LYS A 715 41.80 2.94 21.87
C LYS A 715 41.69 3.55 23.28
N GLN A 716 42.81 3.81 23.95
CA GLN A 716 42.80 4.45 25.28
C GLN A 716 42.35 5.92 25.25
N ALA A 717 42.63 6.65 24.16
CA ALA A 717 42.12 8.01 24.00
C ALA A 717 40.61 8.00 23.74
N ALA A 718 40.15 7.10 22.87
CA ALA A 718 38.71 6.91 22.60
C ALA A 718 37.92 6.62 23.88
N LEU A 719 38.44 5.73 24.73
CA LEU A 719 37.85 5.40 26.03
C LEU A 719 37.76 6.62 26.95
N ARG A 720 38.82 7.43 27.03
CA ARG A 720 38.84 8.65 27.84
C ARG A 720 37.84 9.70 27.33
N SER A 721 37.69 9.83 26.01
CA SER A 721 36.70 10.73 25.41
C SER A 721 35.27 10.31 25.76
N LEU A 722 34.96 9.00 25.74
CA LEU A 722 33.67 8.48 26.21
C LEU A 722 33.47 8.63 27.71
N GLN A 723 34.50 8.43 28.53
CA GLN A 723 34.43 8.69 29.97
C GLN A 723 34.11 10.16 30.27
N THR A 724 34.67 11.08 29.48
CA THR A 724 34.40 12.51 29.60
C THR A 724 32.95 12.84 29.22
N ALA A 725 32.42 12.22 28.16
CA ALA A 725 31.01 12.32 27.79
C ALA A 725 30.08 11.78 28.88
N LEU A 726 30.35 10.59 29.41
CA LEU A 726 29.59 9.97 30.49
C LEU A 726 29.61 10.79 31.78
N ALA A 727 30.75 11.38 32.13
CA ALA A 727 30.89 12.24 33.30
C ALA A 727 30.13 13.56 33.15
N THR A 728 29.92 14.02 31.92
CA THR A 728 29.22 15.28 31.64
C THR A 728 27.70 15.09 31.54
N ASN A 729 27.24 14.09 30.77
CA ASN A 729 25.83 13.75 30.66
C ASN A 729 25.67 12.24 30.43
N GLN A 730 25.55 11.51 31.54
CA GLN A 730 25.47 10.06 31.55
C GLN A 730 24.28 9.52 30.75
N LYS A 731 23.09 10.12 30.92
CA LYS A 731 21.85 9.64 30.29
C LYS A 731 21.96 9.72 28.77
N GLN A 732 22.30 10.90 28.24
CA GLN A 732 22.40 11.12 26.79
C GLN A 732 23.53 10.27 26.17
N THR A 733 24.64 10.10 26.87
CA THR A 733 25.77 9.31 26.36
C THR A 733 25.44 7.81 26.32
N ILE A 734 24.70 7.28 27.31
CA ILE A 734 24.23 5.88 27.27
C ILE A 734 23.25 5.67 26.11
N GLU A 735 22.33 6.62 25.88
CA GLU A 735 21.41 6.56 24.73
C GLU A 735 22.16 6.54 23.39
N LEU A 736 23.25 7.31 23.25
CA LEU A 736 24.11 7.28 22.06
C LEU A 736 24.83 5.94 21.89
N ILE A 737 25.40 5.38 22.97
CA ILE A 737 26.10 4.09 22.96
C ILE A 737 25.14 2.95 22.58
N GLN A 738 23.90 2.97 23.06
CA GLN A 738 22.90 1.94 22.75
C GLN A 738 22.44 1.95 21.29
N ARG A 739 22.59 3.08 20.60
CA ARG A 739 22.14 3.26 19.21
C ARG A 739 23.24 3.02 18.18
N ASP A 740 24.50 2.94 18.60
CA ASP A 740 25.66 2.87 17.70
C ASP A 740 26.58 1.72 18.12
N GLY A 741 26.63 0.66 17.30
CA GLY A 741 27.44 -0.53 17.59
C GLY A 741 28.94 -0.25 17.72
N GLU A 742 29.47 0.74 16.99
CA GLU A 742 30.89 1.11 17.09
C GLU A 742 31.17 1.78 18.44
N LEU A 743 30.26 2.64 18.93
CA LEU A 743 30.36 3.21 20.28
C LEU A 743 30.22 2.15 21.37
N TYR A 744 29.38 1.13 21.17
CA TYR A 744 29.25 0.01 22.08
C TYR A 744 30.56 -0.77 22.23
N GLU A 745 31.25 -1.09 21.13
CA GLU A 745 32.56 -1.74 21.17
C GLU A 745 33.60 -0.90 21.92
N ILE A 746 33.65 0.41 21.67
CA ILE A 746 34.57 1.32 22.36
C ILE A 746 34.26 1.37 23.86
N ALA A 747 32.98 1.33 24.23
CA ALA A 747 32.52 1.42 25.61
C ALA A 747 32.56 0.09 26.38
N ALA A 748 32.65 -1.07 25.70
CA ALA A 748 32.62 -2.39 26.32
C ALA A 748 33.58 -2.55 27.54
N PRO A 749 34.83 -2.03 27.51
CA PRO A 749 35.73 -2.09 28.67
C PRO A 749 35.25 -1.30 29.90
N LEU A 750 34.37 -0.30 29.73
CA LEU A 750 33.79 0.49 30.83
C LEU A 750 32.73 -0.30 31.59
N PHE A 751 32.02 -1.20 30.91
CA PHE A 751 30.94 -2.00 31.50
C PHE A 751 31.44 -3.32 32.11
N GLN A 752 32.61 -3.81 31.70
CA GLN A 752 33.22 -5.03 32.27
C GLN A 752 33.90 -4.82 33.64
N ARG A 753 34.06 -3.57 34.12
CA ARG A 753 34.74 -3.25 35.39
C ARG A 753 33.83 -3.09 36.61
N ARG A 754 32.56 -3.52 36.53
CA ARG A 754 31.67 -3.62 37.71
C ARG A 754 31.23 -5.07 37.90
N ASN A 755 32.06 -5.83 38.59
CA ASN A 755 31.68 -6.92 39.48
C ASN A 755 32.43 -6.72 40.79
#